data_AF-A0A7Y3MUF4-F1
#
_entry.id   AF-A0A7Y3MUF4-F1
#
_cell.length_a   1.000
_cell.length_b   1.000
_cell.length_c   1.000
_cell.angle_alpha   90.00
_cell.angle_beta   90.00
_cell.angle_gamma   90.00
#
_symmetry.space_group_name_H-M   'P 1'
#
loop_
_entity.id
_entity.type
_entity.pdbx_description
1 polymer ?
#
loop_
_entity_poly.entity_id
_entity_poly.type
_entity_poly.pdbx_seq_one_letter_code
_entity_poly.pdbx_strand_id
1 'polypeptide(L)'
;LGRVDAPIVGTTELSELNNGSGVTINDDSDDPDIKFVTRDGSEYEVDLTGATTVDDVISRVSTQTGGDVTLSIHADGDKLVVTDNTVGGGNLQVLGAGENDTDTAEDLGILNEAGTPAASFDGELIPNTISTPAAVTLQDVMDRINNAEDTLGNPNAGRIVASIAPDGRRLLITDTTGGPQNLQIFNANVGDTFGAATDLGIATSGFGEPTAVKTGDAIYGALDSVLAASINGGNGLGGATTINITDRTGVASLTLANLDTYDTLQEIIDAVNAEATAQGVQVSVGLNSTGTGLSVTDTSGGALDLKVSGDAATALGIEFTGPSDTVHGSNAQLQYVAEATLLSDLNYGRGIGTGSFRITDGLGATAVVDIGGSEKTVYDVIAEINSRGLAVQARINDQGDGLIIEEDPAALGGDTPFVNIKVESVSGTTAADLNLLGESEDVVGGFIDGSYERVVDLDTGDSLDDVVSKINAAGIPVNAALINSGSGPTPYRLNLTSGITGAAGELVIDSGGVDLGLTSLSRGEDAKVFFGADDPEDGLLVTSATNTLKDVVQGLTIDLLAASDDPVTLTIERDETAIVDSMRGFVTAFNDAIERIGAYDFFDVESEQRGVLLGDPTVSRVRSALYRVANGRAMNVDGSYQYLSQVGIRFNGEGQMTFDESKFQSAYDADPEGVEALIAAYDASSAAAEEIAPGVTVSSGDLEFNSLGIGNLFDNMLDDLTNSIGGVLTLADDAFEDRIDLLNDRIDAFDVRLEARRDILQREFTTMETVLAQLQSQSNALGSLFSNLSLAASQASAF
;
A
#
# COMPACT_ATOMS: atom_id res chain seq x y z
N LEU A 1 1.73 -27.42 8.31
CA LEU A 1 0.75 -26.65 9.13
C LEU A 1 0.23 -25.43 8.38
N GLY A 2 1.06 -24.78 7.53
CA GLY A 2 0.63 -23.75 6.60
C GLY A 2 -0.32 -24.24 5.50
N ARG A 3 -0.64 -23.30 4.59
CA ARG A 3 -1.35 -23.57 3.33
C ARG A 3 -0.56 -24.58 2.50
N VAL A 4 -1.22 -25.58 1.93
CA VAL A 4 -0.60 -26.45 0.92
C VAL A 4 -1.36 -26.24 -0.36
N ASP A 5 -0.66 -25.69 -1.34
CA ASP A 5 -1.18 -25.52 -2.70
C ASP A 5 -1.14 -26.88 -3.40
N ALA A 6 -2.09 -27.12 -4.30
CA ALA A 6 -2.08 -28.33 -5.10
C ALA A 6 -0.82 -28.33 -5.99
N PRO A 7 -0.07 -29.46 -6.06
CA PRO A 7 1.09 -29.51 -6.94
C PRO A 7 0.65 -29.23 -8.38
N ILE A 8 1.43 -28.39 -9.05
CA ILE A 8 1.29 -28.13 -10.48
C ILE A 8 1.57 -29.46 -11.19
N VAL A 9 0.59 -29.90 -11.95
CA VAL A 9 0.69 -31.02 -12.85
C VAL A 9 0.40 -30.52 -14.25
N GLY A 10 0.75 -31.29 -15.27
CA GLY A 10 0.52 -30.91 -16.66
C GLY A 10 -0.95 -30.53 -16.96
N THR A 11 -1.91 -31.15 -16.28
CA THR A 11 -3.34 -30.88 -16.42
C THR A 11 -3.86 -29.72 -15.56
N THR A 12 -3.01 -29.03 -14.80
CA THR A 12 -3.43 -27.86 -14.01
C THR A 12 -3.89 -26.76 -14.97
N GLU A 13 -5.07 -26.20 -14.73
CA GLU A 13 -5.61 -25.10 -15.54
C GLU A 13 -4.85 -23.81 -15.27
N LEU A 14 -4.55 -23.03 -16.30
CA LEU A 14 -3.82 -21.77 -16.14
C LEU A 14 -4.60 -20.76 -15.31
N SER A 15 -5.94 -20.80 -15.36
CA SER A 15 -6.82 -19.98 -14.52
C SER A 15 -6.77 -20.32 -13.03
N GLU A 16 -6.25 -21.49 -12.66
CA GLU A 16 -6.09 -21.91 -11.27
C GLU A 16 -4.74 -21.48 -10.66
N LEU A 17 -3.80 -21.05 -11.50
CA LEU A 17 -2.52 -20.51 -11.07
C LEU A 17 -2.68 -19.11 -10.47
N ASN A 18 -1.65 -18.67 -9.76
CA ASN A 18 -1.58 -17.39 -9.06
C ASN A 18 -2.76 -17.18 -8.09
N ASN A 19 -3.08 -18.20 -7.29
CA ASN A 19 -4.22 -18.24 -6.38
C ASN A 19 -5.60 -18.03 -7.08
N GLY A 20 -5.71 -18.39 -8.35
CA GLY A 20 -6.92 -18.20 -9.14
C GLY A 20 -7.00 -16.87 -9.90
N SER A 21 -5.94 -16.04 -9.85
CA SER A 21 -5.79 -14.88 -10.74
C SER A 21 -5.52 -15.30 -12.18
N GLY A 22 -4.97 -16.49 -12.38
CA GLY A 22 -4.65 -17.04 -13.68
C GLY A 22 -3.28 -16.62 -14.19
N VAL A 23 -3.05 -16.89 -15.48
CA VAL A 23 -1.88 -16.39 -16.22
C VAL A 23 -2.41 -15.43 -17.27
N THR A 24 -1.85 -14.23 -17.31
CA THR A 24 -2.17 -13.20 -18.30
C THR A 24 -1.60 -13.64 -19.64
N ILE A 25 -2.47 -14.01 -20.58
CA ILE A 25 -2.12 -14.42 -21.94
C ILE A 25 -2.88 -13.49 -22.87
N ASN A 26 -2.20 -12.94 -23.87
CA ASN A 26 -2.86 -12.15 -24.88
C ASN A 26 -3.74 -13.06 -25.75
N ASP A 27 -4.85 -12.53 -26.25
CA ASP A 27 -5.69 -13.27 -27.19
C ASP A 27 -5.23 -13.07 -28.64
N ASP A 28 -4.29 -12.15 -28.92
CA ASP A 28 -3.84 -11.83 -30.28
C ASP A 28 -2.67 -12.73 -30.72
N SER A 29 -2.96 -13.76 -31.49
CA SER A 29 -1.95 -14.67 -32.03
C SER A 29 -0.89 -14.03 -32.95
N ASP A 30 -1.09 -12.78 -33.39
CA ASP A 30 -0.08 -12.02 -34.14
C ASP A 30 0.93 -11.28 -33.22
N ASP A 31 0.70 -11.26 -31.90
CA ASP A 31 1.57 -10.67 -30.88
C ASP A 31 2.10 -11.76 -29.91
N PRO A 32 3.42 -11.98 -29.80
CA PRO A 32 3.95 -13.02 -28.92
C PRO A 32 3.86 -12.63 -27.44
N ASP A 33 3.55 -13.59 -26.57
CA ASP A 33 3.47 -13.37 -25.11
C ASP A 33 4.82 -13.41 -24.41
N ILE A 34 5.75 -14.25 -24.88
CA ILE A 34 7.03 -14.49 -24.21
C ILE A 34 8.16 -14.52 -25.21
N LYS A 35 9.30 -13.93 -24.85
CA LYS A 35 10.51 -13.97 -25.65
C LYS A 35 11.65 -14.68 -24.92
N PHE A 36 12.23 -15.69 -25.58
CA PHE A 36 13.40 -16.42 -25.11
C PHE A 36 14.63 -16.01 -25.91
N VAL A 37 15.74 -15.76 -25.22
CA VAL A 37 17.06 -15.60 -25.83
C VAL A 37 17.94 -16.75 -25.35
N THR A 38 18.34 -17.65 -26.26
CA THR A 38 19.19 -18.80 -25.94
C THR A 38 20.65 -18.41 -25.82
N ARG A 39 21.48 -19.27 -25.23
CA ARG A 39 22.90 -18.99 -25.02
C ARG A 39 23.72 -18.94 -26.31
N ASP A 40 23.18 -19.42 -27.43
CA ASP A 40 23.79 -19.25 -28.76
C ASP A 40 23.41 -17.91 -29.43
N GLY A 41 22.58 -17.11 -28.78
CA GLY A 41 22.12 -15.79 -29.23
C GLY A 41 20.90 -15.83 -30.14
N SER A 42 20.23 -16.98 -30.27
CA SER A 42 18.97 -17.07 -31.01
C SER A 42 17.82 -16.53 -30.17
N GLU A 43 16.92 -15.80 -30.82
CA GLU A 43 15.73 -15.23 -30.19
C GLU A 43 14.49 -15.98 -30.69
N TYR A 44 13.61 -16.34 -29.76
CA TYR A 44 12.34 -17.01 -30.06
C TYR A 44 11.21 -16.26 -29.37
N GLU A 45 10.20 -15.91 -30.15
CA GLU A 45 8.97 -15.29 -29.69
C GLU A 45 7.88 -16.38 -29.69
N VAL A 46 7.23 -16.57 -28.55
CA VAL A 46 6.27 -17.64 -28.30
C VAL A 46 4.90 -17.06 -28.01
N ASP A 47 3.93 -17.48 -28.81
CA ASP A 47 2.51 -17.20 -28.63
C ASP A 47 1.82 -18.35 -27.88
N LEU A 48 1.17 -18.02 -26.76
CA LEU A 48 0.42 -18.90 -25.86
C LEU A 48 -1.10 -18.79 -26.06
N THR A 49 -1.60 -18.00 -27.02
CA THR A 49 -3.02 -17.85 -27.34
C THR A 49 -3.73 -19.21 -27.36
N GLY A 50 -4.81 -19.30 -26.58
CA GLY A 50 -5.65 -20.50 -26.44
C GLY A 50 -5.03 -21.65 -25.64
N ALA A 51 -3.91 -21.45 -24.95
CA ALA A 51 -3.42 -22.39 -23.95
C ALA A 51 -4.32 -22.34 -22.71
N THR A 52 -4.75 -23.51 -22.22
CA THR A 52 -5.64 -23.60 -21.05
C THR A 52 -4.99 -24.32 -19.87
N THR A 53 -3.94 -25.08 -20.12
CA THR A 53 -3.24 -25.89 -19.12
C THR A 53 -1.73 -25.69 -19.16
N VAL A 54 -1.04 -26.07 -18.09
CA VAL A 54 0.43 -26.02 -18.03
C VAL A 54 1.09 -26.91 -19.09
N ASP A 55 0.51 -28.07 -19.41
CA ASP A 55 0.98 -28.93 -20.51
C ASP A 55 0.84 -28.24 -21.88
N ASP A 56 -0.19 -27.41 -22.08
CA ASP A 56 -0.35 -26.62 -23.31
C ASP A 56 0.81 -25.63 -23.44
N VAL A 57 1.16 -24.92 -22.36
CA VAL A 57 2.29 -23.97 -22.33
C VAL A 57 3.62 -24.68 -22.59
N ILE A 58 3.90 -25.78 -21.87
CA ILE A 58 5.13 -26.57 -22.04
C ILE A 58 5.25 -27.07 -23.49
N SER A 59 4.16 -27.61 -24.04
CA SER A 59 4.12 -28.12 -25.40
C SER A 59 4.28 -27.02 -26.43
N ARG A 60 3.68 -25.85 -26.20
CA ARG A 60 3.72 -24.71 -27.12
C ARG A 60 5.12 -24.12 -27.19
N VAL A 61 5.77 -23.87 -26.06
CA VAL A 61 7.15 -23.40 -26.01
C VAL A 61 8.09 -24.39 -26.71
N SER A 62 7.99 -25.68 -26.41
CA SER A 62 8.83 -26.68 -27.07
C SER A 62 8.57 -26.77 -28.59
N THR A 63 7.34 -26.51 -29.04
CA THR A 63 6.99 -26.61 -30.47
C THR A 63 7.43 -25.36 -31.25
N GLN A 64 7.16 -24.17 -30.71
CA GLN A 64 7.46 -22.91 -31.37
C GLN A 64 8.97 -22.60 -31.39
N THR A 65 9.72 -23.05 -30.38
CA THR A 65 11.19 -22.94 -30.36
C THR A 65 11.91 -24.07 -31.09
N GLY A 66 11.17 -25.03 -31.68
CA GLY A 66 11.78 -26.20 -32.34
C GLY A 66 12.50 -27.18 -31.40
N GLY A 67 12.27 -27.06 -30.08
CA GLY A 67 12.91 -27.86 -29.03
C GLY A 67 14.21 -27.27 -28.51
N ASP A 68 14.63 -26.11 -29.01
CA ASP A 68 15.83 -25.41 -28.55
C ASP A 68 15.64 -24.88 -27.11
N VAL A 69 14.41 -24.54 -26.72
CA VAL A 69 14.02 -24.26 -25.34
C VAL A 69 12.92 -25.24 -24.90
N THR A 70 13.06 -25.80 -23.70
CA THR A 70 12.06 -26.70 -23.11
C THR A 70 11.72 -26.26 -21.70
N LEU A 71 10.42 -26.26 -21.39
CA LEU A 71 9.91 -26.10 -20.03
C LEU A 71 9.64 -27.48 -19.40
N SER A 72 9.85 -27.60 -18.10
CA SER A 72 9.42 -28.75 -17.32
C SER A 72 8.96 -28.33 -15.94
N ILE A 73 8.03 -29.08 -15.35
CA ILE A 73 7.62 -28.85 -13.96
C ILE A 73 8.74 -29.37 -13.04
N HIS A 74 9.10 -28.59 -12.03
CA HIS A 74 10.08 -29.00 -11.03
C HIS A 74 9.60 -30.25 -10.26
N ALA A 75 10.53 -31.00 -9.66
CA ALA A 75 10.20 -32.24 -8.95
C ALA A 75 9.23 -32.04 -7.77
N ASP A 76 9.23 -30.84 -7.20
CA ASP A 76 8.38 -30.43 -6.08
C ASP A 76 6.99 -29.95 -6.54
N GLY A 77 6.77 -29.75 -7.85
CA GLY A 77 5.48 -29.35 -8.41
C GLY A 77 5.06 -27.91 -8.10
N ASP A 78 6.00 -27.03 -7.78
CA ASP A 78 5.74 -25.67 -7.28
C ASP A 78 6.24 -24.56 -8.24
N LYS A 79 7.06 -24.92 -9.23
CA LYS A 79 7.67 -23.98 -10.18
C LYS A 79 7.90 -24.63 -11.54
N LEU A 80 8.16 -23.79 -12.54
CA LEU A 80 8.61 -24.22 -13.86
C LEU A 80 10.13 -24.09 -14.00
N VAL A 81 10.74 -25.01 -14.74
CA VAL A 81 12.17 -25.04 -15.03
C VAL A 81 12.36 -24.76 -16.51
N VAL A 82 13.14 -23.73 -16.83
CA VAL A 82 13.48 -23.38 -18.21
C VAL A 82 14.82 -24.01 -18.57
N THR A 83 14.88 -24.73 -19.67
CA THR A 83 16.12 -25.37 -20.17
C THR A 83 16.40 -24.98 -21.61
N ASP A 84 17.61 -24.49 -21.85
CA ASP A 84 18.18 -24.21 -23.17
C ASP A 84 19.04 -25.38 -23.65
N ASN A 85 18.58 -26.05 -24.70
CA ASN A 85 19.22 -27.21 -25.33
C ASN A 85 20.26 -26.83 -26.39
N THR A 86 20.44 -25.54 -26.67
CA THR A 86 21.45 -25.05 -27.62
C THR A 86 22.86 -25.11 -27.03
N VAL A 87 23.88 -24.99 -27.90
CA VAL A 87 25.28 -25.00 -27.49
C VAL A 87 25.86 -23.61 -27.73
N GLY A 88 25.84 -22.79 -26.67
CA GLY A 88 26.35 -21.41 -26.70
C GLY A 88 26.98 -20.98 -25.38
N GLY A 89 27.68 -19.83 -25.41
CA GLY A 89 28.38 -19.26 -24.26
C GLY A 89 27.82 -17.93 -23.78
N GLY A 90 26.67 -17.49 -24.32
CA GLY A 90 25.89 -16.36 -23.83
C GLY A 90 25.03 -16.73 -22.63
N ASN A 91 24.09 -15.85 -22.29
CA ASN A 91 23.13 -16.06 -21.20
C ASN A 91 21.78 -16.49 -21.76
N LEU A 92 21.11 -17.43 -21.10
CA LEU A 92 19.70 -17.73 -21.31
C LEU A 92 18.87 -16.63 -20.65
N GLN A 93 18.04 -15.93 -21.42
CA GLN A 93 17.13 -14.88 -20.94
C GLN A 93 15.69 -15.23 -21.27
N VAL A 94 14.78 -14.83 -20.39
CA VAL A 94 13.34 -14.82 -20.62
C VAL A 94 12.87 -13.39 -20.42
N LEU A 95 12.32 -12.82 -21.48
CA LEU A 95 11.87 -11.44 -21.55
C LEU A 95 10.36 -11.42 -21.79
N GLY A 96 9.75 -10.31 -21.39
CA GLY A 96 8.39 -9.96 -21.80
C GLY A 96 8.27 -9.73 -23.30
N ALA A 97 7.07 -9.95 -23.83
CA ALA A 97 6.75 -9.67 -25.22
C ALA A 97 5.28 -9.23 -25.37
N GLY A 98 5.01 -8.47 -26.44
CA GLY A 98 3.68 -7.99 -26.79
C GLY A 98 3.10 -6.91 -25.87
N GLU A 99 1.77 -6.73 -25.92
CA GLU A 99 1.02 -5.70 -25.16
C GLU A 99 1.10 -5.89 -23.63
N ASN A 100 1.27 -7.13 -23.16
CA ASN A 100 1.37 -7.48 -21.74
C ASN A 100 2.79 -7.36 -21.17
N ASP A 101 3.76 -6.93 -21.98
CA ASP A 101 5.18 -6.79 -21.61
C ASP A 101 5.69 -8.00 -20.80
N THR A 102 6.04 -7.84 -19.53
CA THR A 102 6.60 -8.91 -18.67
C THR A 102 5.57 -9.78 -17.98
N ASP A 103 4.30 -9.40 -17.95
CA ASP A 103 3.27 -9.97 -17.07
C ASP A 103 3.10 -11.48 -17.27
N THR A 104 3.08 -11.97 -18.52
CA THR A 104 2.93 -13.41 -18.80
C THR A 104 4.11 -14.24 -18.30
N ALA A 105 5.33 -13.72 -18.43
CA ALA A 105 6.53 -14.40 -17.97
C ALA A 105 6.65 -14.38 -16.44
N GLU A 106 6.15 -13.31 -15.80
CA GLU A 106 6.09 -13.15 -14.35
C GLU A 106 5.02 -14.05 -13.73
N ASP A 107 3.82 -14.11 -14.32
CA ASP A 107 2.73 -15.00 -13.91
C ASP A 107 3.09 -16.49 -14.02
N LEU A 108 3.95 -16.85 -14.98
CA LEU A 108 4.50 -18.20 -15.12
C LEU A 108 5.75 -18.42 -14.26
N GLY A 109 6.20 -17.42 -13.50
CA GLY A 109 7.38 -17.47 -12.65
C GLY A 109 8.69 -17.70 -13.42
N ILE A 110 8.78 -17.39 -14.71
CA ILE A 110 9.96 -17.69 -15.53
C ILE A 110 10.70 -16.44 -16.03
N LEU A 111 10.26 -15.24 -15.67
CA LEU A 111 10.92 -13.99 -16.06
C LEU A 111 12.38 -13.95 -15.59
N ASN A 112 13.30 -13.67 -16.51
CA ASN A 112 14.73 -13.54 -16.19
C ASN A 112 15.43 -12.63 -17.19
N GLU A 113 15.28 -11.32 -16.97
CA GLU A 113 15.83 -10.30 -17.87
C GLU A 113 17.35 -10.16 -17.77
N ALA A 114 17.92 -10.40 -16.58
CA ALA A 114 19.36 -10.35 -16.35
C ALA A 114 20.10 -11.49 -17.07
N GLY A 115 19.42 -12.63 -17.25
CA GLY A 115 19.90 -13.82 -17.92
C GLY A 115 20.87 -14.66 -17.09
N THR A 116 20.87 -15.97 -17.34
CA THR A 116 21.76 -16.92 -16.66
C THR A 116 22.79 -17.54 -17.62
N PRO A 117 24.06 -17.69 -17.23
CA PRO A 117 25.04 -18.43 -18.03
C PRO A 117 24.82 -19.96 -17.98
N ALA A 118 23.95 -20.44 -17.07
CA ALA A 118 23.60 -21.85 -16.96
C ALA A 118 22.68 -22.29 -18.11
N ALA A 119 22.73 -23.58 -18.46
CA ALA A 119 21.86 -24.17 -19.47
C ALA A 119 20.39 -24.29 -19.02
N SER A 120 20.14 -24.13 -17.73
CA SER A 120 18.80 -24.14 -17.15
C SER A 120 18.76 -23.26 -15.92
N PHE A 121 17.58 -22.76 -15.58
CA PHE A 121 17.30 -22.16 -14.28
C PHE A 121 15.91 -22.57 -13.80
N ASP A 122 15.75 -22.56 -12.49
CA ASP A 122 14.47 -22.75 -11.83
C ASP A 122 13.76 -21.40 -11.78
N GLY A 123 12.49 -21.38 -12.18
CA GLY A 123 11.62 -20.23 -12.03
C GLY A 123 11.27 -19.94 -10.57
N GLU A 124 10.54 -18.86 -10.38
CA GLU A 124 9.91 -18.48 -9.12
C GLU A 124 8.72 -19.41 -8.78
N LEU A 125 8.31 -19.37 -7.52
CA LEU A 125 7.23 -20.19 -7.01
C LEU A 125 5.89 -19.71 -7.56
N ILE A 126 5.11 -20.63 -8.14
CA ILE A 126 3.80 -20.34 -8.73
C ILE A 126 2.71 -20.90 -7.80
N PRO A 127 1.96 -20.07 -7.06
CA PRO A 127 0.95 -20.56 -6.14
C PRO A 127 -0.28 -21.08 -6.91
N ASN A 128 -0.70 -22.31 -6.62
CA ASN A 128 -1.84 -22.98 -7.26
C ASN A 128 -3.05 -23.08 -6.30
N THR A 129 -4.19 -23.63 -6.76
CA THR A 129 -5.39 -23.83 -5.93
C THR A 129 -5.09 -24.49 -4.59
N ILE A 130 -5.71 -23.95 -3.54
CA ILE A 130 -5.46 -24.37 -2.16
C ILE A 130 -5.99 -25.79 -1.94
N SER A 131 -5.09 -26.78 -1.86
CA SER A 131 -5.45 -28.18 -1.58
C SER A 131 -5.76 -28.39 -0.11
N THR A 132 -5.03 -27.72 0.80
CA THR A 132 -5.40 -27.63 2.21
C THR A 132 -5.23 -26.19 2.69
N PRO A 133 -6.27 -25.59 3.29
CA PRO A 133 -6.17 -24.23 3.82
C PRO A 133 -5.11 -24.14 4.91
N ALA A 134 -4.73 -22.95 5.38
CA ALA A 134 -3.91 -22.84 6.59
C ALA A 134 -4.69 -23.34 7.83
N ALA A 135 -4.00 -23.82 8.85
CA ALA A 135 -4.64 -24.12 10.14
C ALA A 135 -5.01 -22.79 10.82
N VAL A 136 -6.29 -22.59 11.14
CA VAL A 136 -6.76 -21.33 11.77
C VAL A 136 -7.15 -21.52 13.23
N THR A 137 -7.33 -22.76 13.68
CA THR A 137 -7.59 -23.10 15.07
C THR A 137 -6.57 -24.09 15.62
N LEU A 138 -6.40 -24.11 16.95
CA LEU A 138 -5.60 -25.14 17.62
C LEU A 138 -6.15 -26.55 17.35
N GLN A 139 -7.46 -26.68 17.11
CA GLN A 139 -8.07 -27.93 16.70
C GLN A 139 -7.60 -28.36 15.30
N ASP A 140 -7.53 -27.43 14.33
CA ASP A 140 -6.99 -27.72 13.00
C ASP A 140 -5.52 -28.16 13.08
N VAL A 141 -4.73 -27.53 13.97
CA VAL A 141 -3.33 -27.92 14.23
C VAL A 141 -3.27 -29.35 14.78
N MET A 142 -4.05 -29.65 15.82
CA MET A 142 -4.09 -31.00 16.39
C MET A 142 -4.57 -32.04 15.39
N ASP A 143 -5.61 -31.74 14.61
CA ASP A 143 -6.14 -32.64 13.59
C ASP A 143 -5.12 -32.88 12.48
N ARG A 144 -4.34 -31.86 12.07
CA ARG A 144 -3.24 -32.03 11.11
C ARG A 144 -2.14 -32.92 11.64
N ILE A 145 -1.72 -32.75 12.90
CA ILE A 145 -0.69 -33.61 13.51
C ILE A 145 -1.22 -35.04 13.64
N ASN A 146 -2.47 -35.20 14.08
CA ASN A 146 -3.11 -36.50 14.30
C ASN A 146 -3.41 -37.25 12.99
N ASN A 147 -3.68 -36.53 11.90
CA ASN A 147 -3.96 -37.09 10.58
C ASN A 147 -2.76 -37.01 9.62
N ALA A 148 -1.57 -36.64 10.11
CA ALA A 148 -0.37 -36.54 9.29
C ALA A 148 -0.07 -37.87 8.58
N GLU A 149 0.59 -37.80 7.42
CA GLU A 149 1.11 -38.97 6.73
C GLU A 149 2.62 -39.08 6.97
N ASP A 150 3.14 -40.31 6.97
CA ASP A 150 4.59 -40.50 6.93
C ASP A 150 5.16 -40.15 5.53
N THR A 151 6.49 -40.08 5.42
CA THR A 151 7.17 -39.77 4.15
C THR A 151 6.91 -40.79 3.03
N LEU A 152 6.22 -41.89 3.32
CA LEU A 152 5.83 -42.93 2.37
C LEU A 152 4.31 -42.88 2.06
N GLY A 153 3.61 -41.85 2.54
CA GLY A 153 2.17 -41.65 2.33
C GLY A 153 1.28 -42.57 3.15
N ASN A 154 1.79 -43.20 4.22
CA ASN A 154 0.95 -43.97 5.12
C ASN A 154 0.33 -43.06 6.19
N PRO A 155 -0.95 -43.23 6.52
CA PRO A 155 -1.59 -42.42 7.56
C PRO A 155 -0.95 -42.70 8.93
N ASN A 156 -0.82 -41.66 9.75
CA ASN A 156 -0.32 -41.72 11.11
C ASN A 156 -1.03 -42.79 11.97
N ALA A 157 -2.32 -43.03 11.72
CA ALA A 157 -3.11 -44.10 12.37
C ALA A 157 -3.00 -44.10 13.92
N GLY A 158 -2.84 -42.91 14.51
CA GLY A 158 -2.73 -42.71 15.95
C GLY A 158 -1.35 -42.99 16.55
N ARG A 159 -0.29 -43.16 15.74
CA ARG A 159 1.09 -43.35 16.21
C ARG A 159 1.61 -42.12 16.94
N ILE A 160 1.34 -40.93 16.41
CA ILE A 160 1.58 -39.63 17.03
C ILE A 160 0.22 -39.02 17.40
N VAL A 161 0.08 -38.55 18.64
CA VAL A 161 -1.16 -37.92 19.13
C VAL A 161 -0.84 -36.55 19.72
N ALA A 162 -1.36 -35.50 19.11
CA ALA A 162 -1.43 -34.16 19.64
C ALA A 162 -2.69 -33.98 20.50
N SER A 163 -2.52 -33.39 21.68
CA SER A 163 -3.59 -33.03 22.60
C SER A 163 -3.25 -31.77 23.39
N ILE A 164 -4.24 -31.13 24.02
CA ILE A 164 -4.01 -30.00 24.92
C ILE A 164 -3.60 -30.55 26.30
N ALA A 165 -2.57 -29.97 26.89
CA ALA A 165 -2.13 -30.35 28.23
C ALA A 165 -3.20 -30.01 29.30
N PRO A 166 -3.19 -30.68 30.47
CA PRO A 166 -4.20 -30.46 31.51
C PRO A 166 -4.30 -29.05 32.07
N ASP A 167 -3.24 -28.25 31.92
CA ASP A 167 -3.22 -26.83 32.31
C ASP A 167 -3.91 -25.92 31.28
N GLY A 168 -4.23 -26.44 30.09
CA GLY A 168 -4.85 -25.72 28.98
C GLY A 168 -3.88 -24.85 28.17
N ARG A 169 -2.61 -24.72 28.58
CA ARG A 169 -1.70 -23.65 28.12
C ARG A 169 -0.68 -24.07 27.08
N ARG A 170 -0.59 -25.37 26.80
CA ARG A 170 0.45 -25.95 25.94
C ARG A 170 -0.06 -27.19 25.21
N LEU A 171 0.64 -27.56 24.15
CA LEU A 171 0.39 -28.81 23.41
C LEU A 171 1.21 -29.96 23.99
N LEU A 172 0.62 -31.16 23.92
CA LEU A 172 1.21 -32.43 24.32
C LEU A 172 1.26 -33.33 23.09
N ILE A 173 2.47 -33.69 22.66
CA ILE A 173 2.67 -34.63 21.56
C ILE A 173 3.12 -35.98 22.12
N THR A 174 2.33 -37.02 21.88
CA THR A 174 2.55 -38.36 22.42
C THR A 174 2.86 -39.34 21.29
N ASP A 175 3.99 -40.02 21.36
CA ASP A 175 4.30 -41.21 20.57
C ASP A 175 3.71 -42.45 21.27
N THR A 176 2.75 -43.09 20.62
CA THR A 176 2.06 -44.29 21.11
C THR A 176 2.68 -45.59 20.59
N THR A 177 3.70 -45.51 19.73
CA THR A 177 4.33 -46.69 19.11
C THR A 177 5.18 -47.51 20.07
N GLY A 178 5.61 -46.91 21.18
CA GLY A 178 6.50 -47.54 22.17
C GLY A 178 7.88 -47.85 21.62
N GLY A 179 8.31 -47.14 20.56
CA GLY A 179 9.64 -47.26 19.98
C GLY A 179 10.76 -46.89 20.97
N PRO A 180 11.98 -47.42 20.77
CA PRO A 180 13.13 -47.08 21.63
C PRO A 180 13.79 -45.74 21.27
N GLN A 181 13.31 -45.08 20.20
CA GLN A 181 13.83 -43.81 19.71
C GLN A 181 12.99 -42.66 20.28
N ASN A 182 13.60 -41.48 20.39
CA ASN A 182 12.93 -40.30 20.92
C ASN A 182 11.96 -39.75 19.88
N LEU A 183 10.84 -39.20 20.35
CA LEU A 183 10.03 -38.30 19.54
C LEU A 183 10.84 -37.04 19.25
N GLN A 184 11.08 -36.75 17.98
CA GLN A 184 11.76 -35.55 17.52
C GLN A 184 10.80 -34.72 16.67
N ILE A 185 10.74 -33.43 16.95
CA ILE A 185 9.89 -32.48 16.27
C ILE A 185 10.78 -31.33 15.82
N PHE A 186 10.90 -31.18 14.51
CA PHE A 186 11.70 -30.15 13.87
C PHE A 186 10.79 -29.29 13.00
N ASN A 187 11.24 -28.06 12.73
CA ASN A 187 10.70 -27.28 11.62
C ASN A 187 11.10 -27.92 10.29
N ALA A 188 10.52 -27.41 9.19
CA ALA A 188 10.69 -28.00 7.85
C ALA A 188 12.16 -28.18 7.46
N ASN A 189 13.05 -27.25 7.85
CA ASN A 189 14.49 -27.48 7.81
C ASN A 189 15.05 -27.71 9.22
N VAL A 190 15.94 -28.69 9.33
CA VAL A 190 16.59 -29.06 10.58
C VAL A 190 17.66 -28.01 10.92
N GLY A 191 17.43 -27.24 11.98
CA GLY A 191 18.33 -26.18 12.43
C GLY A 191 17.70 -24.79 12.41
N ASP A 192 16.54 -24.65 11.77
CA ASP A 192 15.79 -23.39 11.80
C ASP A 192 15.37 -23.09 13.24
N THR A 193 15.77 -21.91 13.72
CA THR A 193 15.30 -21.36 15.00
C THR A 193 13.86 -20.85 14.90
N PHE A 194 13.30 -20.79 13.70
CA PHE A 194 11.99 -20.23 13.36
C PHE A 194 11.08 -21.29 12.70
N GLY A 195 9.77 -21.15 12.89
CA GLY A 195 8.75 -21.98 12.26
C GLY A 195 7.72 -22.59 13.22
N ALA A 196 6.69 -23.20 12.63
CA ALA A 196 5.47 -23.59 13.35
C ALA A 196 5.68 -24.53 14.56
N ALA A 197 6.73 -25.38 14.58
CA ALA A 197 7.00 -26.21 15.74
C ALA A 197 7.57 -25.37 16.90
N THR A 198 8.37 -24.35 16.61
CA THR A 198 8.90 -23.40 17.59
C THR A 198 7.76 -22.54 18.15
N ASP A 199 6.92 -21.98 17.27
CA ASP A 199 5.81 -21.09 17.68
C ASP A 199 4.76 -21.81 18.55
N LEU A 200 4.53 -23.09 18.26
CA LEU A 200 3.66 -23.95 19.06
C LEU A 200 4.33 -24.48 20.34
N GLY A 201 5.60 -24.12 20.59
CA GLY A 201 6.38 -24.55 21.74
C GLY A 201 6.72 -26.05 21.74
N ILE A 202 6.54 -26.77 20.64
CA ILE A 202 6.71 -28.24 20.57
C ILE A 202 8.03 -28.68 19.97
N ALA A 203 8.83 -27.76 19.43
CA ALA A 203 10.14 -28.05 18.86
C ALA A 203 11.06 -28.79 19.86
N THR A 204 11.89 -29.68 19.35
CA THR A 204 12.87 -30.43 20.14
C THR A 204 14.29 -29.98 19.82
N SER A 205 15.02 -29.51 20.83
CA SER A 205 16.45 -29.21 20.73
C SER A 205 17.29 -30.44 21.12
N GLY A 206 17.83 -31.13 20.12
CA GLY A 206 18.85 -32.18 20.31
C GLY A 206 18.37 -33.60 20.65
N PHE A 207 19.33 -34.49 20.90
CA PHE A 207 19.14 -35.93 21.13
C PHE A 207 19.10 -36.26 22.64
N GLY A 208 18.11 -35.73 23.36
CA GLY A 208 17.94 -35.93 24.82
C GLY A 208 17.50 -37.33 25.28
N GLU A 209 17.02 -37.47 26.51
CA GLU A 209 16.53 -38.74 27.07
C GLU A 209 15.20 -39.19 26.40
N PRO A 210 14.92 -40.50 26.30
CA PRO A 210 13.74 -41.02 25.62
C PRO A 210 12.45 -40.71 26.38
N THR A 211 11.70 -39.72 25.89
CA THR A 211 10.35 -39.43 26.35
C THR A 211 9.34 -39.77 25.26
N ALA A 212 8.41 -40.67 25.56
CA ALA A 212 7.27 -40.99 24.69
C ALA A 212 6.27 -39.82 24.60
N VAL A 213 6.43 -38.80 25.43
CA VAL A 213 5.57 -37.63 25.52
C VAL A 213 6.46 -36.39 25.52
N LYS A 214 6.23 -35.49 24.57
CA LYS A 214 6.81 -34.15 24.54
C LYS A 214 5.73 -33.17 25.02
N THR A 215 5.98 -32.58 26.18
CA THR A 215 5.24 -31.42 26.67
C THR A 215 5.85 -30.19 26.01
N GLY A 216 5.04 -29.41 25.29
CA GLY A 216 5.48 -28.15 24.71
C GLY A 216 5.62 -27.03 25.75
N ASP A 217 6.08 -25.87 25.31
CA ASP A 217 6.15 -24.67 26.13
C ASP A 217 4.77 -23.99 26.19
N ALA A 218 4.58 -23.10 27.16
CA ALA A 218 3.34 -22.32 27.25
C ALA A 218 3.25 -21.35 26.08
N ILE A 219 2.16 -21.42 25.31
CA ILE A 219 1.96 -20.59 24.10
C ILE A 219 1.16 -19.31 24.37
N TYR A 220 0.64 -19.15 25.60
CA TYR A 220 0.01 -17.90 26.04
C TYR A 220 0.23 -17.62 27.53
N GLY A 221 0.30 -16.32 27.88
CA GLY A 221 0.51 -15.81 29.22
C GLY A 221 -0.69 -16.00 30.16
N ALA A 222 -0.49 -15.78 31.46
CA ALA A 222 -1.61 -15.73 32.41
C ALA A 222 -2.35 -14.39 32.27
N LEU A 223 -3.58 -14.28 32.81
CA LEU A 223 -4.43 -13.08 32.70
C LEU A 223 -3.79 -11.76 33.18
N ASP A 224 -2.71 -11.84 33.96
CA ASP A 224 -1.99 -10.69 34.51
C ASP A 224 -0.47 -10.84 34.34
N SER A 225 -0.04 -11.58 33.31
CA SER A 225 1.38 -11.82 33.07
C SER A 225 1.71 -12.15 31.62
N VAL A 226 2.90 -11.76 31.21
CA VAL A 226 3.51 -12.16 29.94
C VAL A 226 4.26 -13.48 30.08
N LEU A 227 4.46 -14.17 28.96
CA LEU A 227 5.33 -15.34 28.93
C LEU A 227 6.76 -14.90 29.24
N ALA A 228 7.47 -15.71 30.03
CA ALA A 228 8.90 -15.53 30.27
C ALA A 228 9.72 -15.71 28.98
N ALA A 229 9.17 -16.34 27.94
CA ALA A 229 9.76 -16.42 26.61
C ALA A 229 9.66 -15.09 25.84
N SER A 230 8.64 -14.27 26.12
CA SER A 230 8.39 -13.02 25.37
C SER A 230 9.23 -11.84 25.84
N ILE A 231 10.08 -11.97 26.86
CA ILE A 231 11.01 -10.90 27.26
C ILE A 231 12.25 -10.91 26.33
N ASN A 232 13.03 -9.83 26.34
CA ASN A 232 14.22 -9.64 25.50
C ASN A 232 13.96 -9.89 24.00
N GLY A 233 12.86 -9.33 23.49
CA GLY A 233 12.43 -9.45 22.10
C GLY A 233 12.02 -10.85 21.68
N GLY A 234 11.60 -11.70 22.64
CA GLY A 234 11.23 -13.10 22.36
C GLY A 234 12.36 -14.11 22.62
N ASN A 235 13.54 -13.66 23.07
CA ASN A 235 14.66 -14.53 23.42
C ASN A 235 14.54 -15.14 24.84
N GLY A 236 13.53 -14.70 25.60
CA GLY A 236 13.33 -15.09 26.98
C GLY A 236 14.54 -14.76 27.86
N LEU A 237 14.91 -15.67 28.76
CA LEU A 237 16.11 -15.52 29.59
C LEU A 237 17.42 -15.87 28.86
N GLY A 238 17.39 -16.29 27.59
CA GLY A 238 18.61 -16.61 26.83
C GLY A 238 19.47 -17.73 27.44
N GLY A 239 18.85 -18.65 28.20
CA GLY A 239 19.55 -19.70 28.95
C GLY A 239 20.13 -19.24 30.30
N ALA A 240 19.84 -18.01 30.72
CA ALA A 240 20.19 -17.52 32.04
C ALA A 240 19.30 -18.18 33.11
N THR A 241 19.90 -18.60 34.22
CA THR A 241 19.21 -19.46 35.19
C THR A 241 19.24 -18.94 36.62
N THR A 242 20.16 -18.03 36.95
CA THR A 242 20.50 -17.74 38.35
C THR A 242 20.38 -16.25 38.67
N ILE A 243 19.68 -15.95 39.77
CA ILE A 243 19.60 -14.61 40.36
C ILE A 243 20.09 -14.63 41.81
N ASN A 244 20.86 -13.62 42.17
CA ASN A 244 21.36 -13.39 43.52
C ASN A 244 20.97 -12.00 43.99
N ILE A 245 20.29 -11.91 45.14
CA ILE A 245 19.90 -10.63 45.75
C ILE A 245 20.40 -10.58 47.19
N THR A 246 21.11 -9.51 47.52
CA THR A 246 21.56 -9.20 48.88
C THR A 246 20.94 -7.88 49.30
N ASP A 247 20.22 -7.89 50.42
CA ASP A 247 19.59 -6.70 50.98
C ASP A 247 20.62 -5.71 51.54
N ARG A 248 20.18 -4.50 51.87
CA ARG A 248 21.05 -3.44 52.38
C ARG A 248 21.57 -3.68 53.79
N THR A 249 21.16 -4.76 54.47
CA THR A 249 21.79 -5.19 55.73
C THR A 249 23.09 -5.95 55.47
N GLY A 250 23.20 -6.59 54.29
CA GLY A 250 24.32 -7.44 53.91
C GLY A 250 24.47 -8.72 54.74
N VAL A 251 23.47 -9.07 55.56
CA VAL A 251 23.50 -10.24 56.46
C VAL A 251 22.98 -11.49 55.75
N ALA A 252 21.97 -11.33 54.89
CA ALA A 252 21.34 -12.41 54.16
C ALA A 252 21.40 -12.14 52.64
N SER A 253 21.62 -13.21 51.87
CA SER A 253 21.59 -13.19 50.41
C SER A 253 20.75 -14.37 49.94
N LEU A 254 19.86 -14.13 48.97
CA LEU A 254 19.14 -15.20 48.29
C LEU A 254 19.88 -15.56 47.01
N THR A 255 19.85 -16.83 46.66
CA THR A 255 20.28 -17.36 45.37
C THR A 255 19.18 -18.27 44.87
N LEU A 256 18.49 -17.87 43.80
CA LEU A 256 17.50 -18.70 43.12
C LEU A 256 18.08 -19.14 41.79
N ALA A 257 17.94 -20.43 41.48
CA ALA A 257 18.43 -21.06 40.25
C ALA A 257 17.27 -21.68 39.47
N ASN A 258 17.50 -22.03 38.21
CA ASN A 258 16.53 -22.59 37.27
C ASN A 258 15.33 -21.65 36.99
N LEU A 259 15.59 -20.34 36.88
CA LEU A 259 14.56 -19.36 36.55
C LEU A 259 13.93 -19.59 35.17
N ASP A 260 14.65 -20.27 34.28
CA ASP A 260 14.22 -20.71 32.95
C ASP A 260 13.10 -21.78 32.98
N THR A 261 12.79 -22.35 34.15
CA THR A 261 11.73 -23.35 34.31
C THR A 261 10.34 -22.76 34.54
N TYR A 262 10.24 -21.44 34.77
CA TYR A 262 8.97 -20.75 34.96
C TYR A 262 8.43 -20.24 33.63
N ASP A 263 7.13 -20.44 33.38
CA ASP A 263 6.52 -20.11 32.09
C ASP A 263 6.18 -18.61 31.97
N THR A 264 5.96 -17.91 33.09
CA THR A 264 5.50 -16.51 33.12
C THR A 264 6.36 -15.60 33.99
N LEU A 265 6.36 -14.31 33.67
CA LEU A 265 7.06 -13.30 34.46
C LEU A 265 6.52 -13.23 35.90
N GLN A 266 5.22 -13.42 36.11
CA GLN A 266 4.61 -13.39 37.44
C GLN A 266 5.06 -14.59 38.29
N GLU A 267 5.19 -15.78 37.70
CA GLU A 267 5.73 -16.95 38.40
C GLU A 267 7.19 -16.73 38.82
N ILE A 268 8.00 -16.06 37.99
CA ILE A 268 9.36 -15.66 38.35
C ILE A 268 9.35 -14.67 39.52
N ILE A 269 8.51 -13.63 39.48
CA ILE A 269 8.36 -12.65 40.56
C ILE A 269 7.96 -13.33 41.87
N ASP A 270 6.95 -14.20 41.82
CA ASP A 270 6.45 -14.92 42.98
C ASP A 270 7.51 -15.86 43.57
N ALA A 271 8.26 -16.57 42.72
CA ALA A 271 9.34 -17.45 43.14
C ALA A 271 10.47 -16.69 43.83
N VAL A 272 10.90 -15.54 43.28
CA VAL A 272 11.95 -14.71 43.88
C VAL A 272 11.49 -14.13 45.21
N ASN A 273 10.25 -13.63 45.32
CA ASN A 273 9.69 -13.10 46.56
C ASN A 273 9.50 -14.18 47.65
N ALA A 274 9.08 -15.38 47.25
CA ALA A 274 8.96 -16.51 48.16
C ALA A 274 10.34 -16.94 48.69
N GLU A 275 11.35 -17.00 47.84
CA GLU A 275 12.72 -17.34 48.24
C GLU A 275 13.35 -16.24 49.10
N ALA A 276 13.10 -14.97 48.80
CA ALA A 276 13.52 -13.85 49.65
C ALA A 276 12.98 -13.99 51.07
N THR A 277 11.69 -14.31 51.20
CA THR A 277 11.03 -14.57 52.49
C THR A 277 11.63 -15.78 53.20
N ALA A 278 11.91 -16.87 52.47
CA ALA A 278 12.48 -18.09 53.03
C ALA A 278 13.92 -17.91 53.54
N GLN A 279 14.73 -17.12 52.84
CA GLN A 279 16.13 -16.82 53.20
C GLN A 279 16.26 -15.62 54.16
N GLY A 280 15.15 -14.96 54.51
CA GLY A 280 15.14 -13.81 55.41
C GLY A 280 15.74 -12.54 54.81
N VAL A 281 15.78 -12.44 53.48
CA VAL A 281 16.22 -11.25 52.73
C VAL A 281 15.04 -10.29 52.61
N GLN A 282 15.19 -9.06 53.09
CA GLN A 282 14.08 -8.09 53.15
C GLN A 282 13.96 -7.28 51.85
N VAL A 283 13.63 -7.95 50.76
CA VAL A 283 13.43 -7.35 49.42
C VAL A 283 12.04 -7.70 48.87
N SER A 284 11.51 -6.83 48.02
CA SER A 284 10.30 -7.06 47.23
C SER A 284 10.62 -6.83 45.76
N VAL A 285 10.34 -7.82 44.92
CA VAL A 285 10.42 -7.73 43.46
C VAL A 285 9.00 -7.58 42.89
N GLY A 286 8.83 -6.74 41.88
CA GLY A 286 7.55 -6.56 41.18
C GLY A 286 7.74 -5.79 39.87
N LEU A 287 6.66 -5.53 39.15
CA LEU A 287 6.72 -4.65 37.98
C LEU A 287 7.10 -3.22 38.38
N ASN A 288 7.79 -2.51 37.50
CA ASN A 288 8.04 -1.08 37.66
C ASN A 288 6.74 -0.27 37.45
N SER A 289 6.77 1.03 37.71
CA SER A 289 5.59 1.91 37.58
C SER A 289 5.04 2.03 36.16
N THR A 290 5.86 1.73 35.15
CA THR A 290 5.48 1.76 33.72
C THR A 290 4.97 0.40 33.23
N GLY A 291 5.15 -0.68 34.00
CA GLY A 291 4.80 -2.05 33.58
C GLY A 291 5.74 -2.66 32.52
N THR A 292 6.78 -1.94 32.12
CA THR A 292 7.71 -2.36 31.05
C THR A 292 8.85 -3.24 31.55
N GLY A 293 9.12 -3.23 32.85
CA GLY A 293 10.26 -3.92 33.43
C GLY A 293 10.02 -4.28 34.89
N LEU A 294 11.06 -4.82 35.53
CA LEU A 294 11.01 -5.19 36.94
C LEU A 294 11.60 -4.11 37.83
N SER A 295 11.20 -4.09 39.09
CA SER A 295 11.79 -3.28 40.15
C SER A 295 12.08 -4.13 41.38
N VAL A 296 13.18 -3.81 42.06
CA VAL A 296 13.59 -4.45 43.31
C VAL A 296 13.65 -3.40 44.40
N THR A 297 12.85 -3.55 45.44
CA THR A 297 12.81 -2.60 46.57
C THR A 297 13.29 -3.28 47.84
N ASP A 298 14.32 -2.71 48.47
CA ASP A 298 14.77 -3.05 49.81
C ASP A 298 13.80 -2.47 50.86
N THR A 299 13.43 -3.31 51.82
CA THR A 299 12.57 -2.93 52.96
C THR A 299 13.29 -3.07 54.29
N SER A 300 14.58 -3.37 54.26
CA SER A 300 15.39 -3.67 55.43
C SER A 300 15.81 -2.42 56.22
N GLY A 301 15.90 -1.28 55.53
CA GLY A 301 16.42 -0.02 56.08
C GLY A 301 17.93 -0.07 56.38
N GLY A 302 18.64 -1.03 55.81
CA GLY A 302 20.10 -1.16 55.94
C GLY A 302 20.86 -0.04 55.23
N ALA A 303 22.12 0.16 55.63
CA ALA A 303 22.96 1.25 55.10
C ALA A 303 23.99 0.79 54.05
N LEU A 304 24.08 -0.52 53.77
CA LEU A 304 24.94 -1.05 52.72
C LEU A 304 24.28 -0.89 51.35
N ASP A 305 25.01 -1.30 50.31
CA ASP A 305 24.51 -1.30 48.95
C ASP A 305 23.53 -2.47 48.74
N LEU A 306 22.42 -2.19 48.06
CA LEU A 306 21.55 -3.23 47.52
C LEU A 306 22.30 -3.87 46.34
N LYS A 307 22.41 -5.20 46.35
CA LYS A 307 23.12 -5.94 45.31
C LYS A 307 22.21 -6.97 44.66
N VAL A 308 21.94 -6.78 43.38
CA VAL A 308 21.24 -7.72 42.50
C VAL A 308 22.23 -8.13 41.41
N SER A 309 22.50 -9.43 41.27
CA SER A 309 23.52 -9.95 40.35
C SER A 309 23.19 -11.37 39.88
N GLY A 310 23.78 -11.80 38.77
CA GLY A 310 23.51 -13.11 38.17
C GLY A 310 23.12 -12.95 36.71
N ASP A 311 23.27 -14.02 35.93
CA ASP A 311 22.92 -14.02 34.51
C ASP A 311 21.44 -13.68 34.31
N ALA A 312 20.55 -14.22 35.13
CA ALA A 312 19.11 -13.94 35.04
C ALA A 312 18.78 -12.52 35.50
N ALA A 313 19.59 -11.91 36.38
CA ALA A 313 19.40 -10.51 36.75
C ALA A 313 19.72 -9.56 35.59
N THR A 314 20.77 -9.87 34.82
CA THR A 314 21.13 -9.13 33.61
C THR A 314 20.05 -9.30 32.54
N ALA A 315 19.58 -10.53 32.30
CA ALA A 315 18.51 -10.82 31.34
C ALA A 315 17.16 -10.18 31.73
N LEU A 316 16.89 -9.99 33.01
CA LEU A 316 15.68 -9.30 33.50
C LEU A 316 15.87 -7.77 33.61
N GLY A 317 17.03 -7.23 33.24
CA GLY A 317 17.31 -5.80 33.29
C GLY A 317 17.42 -5.21 34.70
N ILE A 318 17.59 -6.02 35.74
CA ILE A 318 17.59 -5.60 37.15
C ILE A 318 18.95 -5.74 37.84
N GLU A 319 20.01 -6.03 37.10
CA GLU A 319 21.36 -6.08 37.66
C GLU A 319 21.78 -4.71 38.20
N PHE A 320 22.15 -4.67 39.48
CA PHE A 320 22.48 -3.42 40.16
C PHE A 320 23.37 -3.64 41.38
N THR A 321 24.26 -2.68 41.64
CA THR A 321 24.97 -2.58 42.92
C THR A 321 25.13 -1.12 43.30
N GLY A 322 24.52 -0.69 44.41
CA GLY A 322 24.66 0.67 44.88
C GLY A 322 23.77 1.04 46.07
N PRO A 323 23.86 2.30 46.55
CA PRO A 323 23.24 2.73 47.81
C PRO A 323 21.75 3.11 47.69
N SER A 324 21.03 2.60 46.70
CA SER A 324 19.61 2.89 46.49
C SER A 324 18.70 1.92 47.27
N ASP A 325 17.56 2.40 47.76
CA ASP A 325 16.50 1.57 48.33
C ASP A 325 15.70 0.84 47.26
N THR A 326 15.60 1.40 46.06
CA THR A 326 14.88 0.81 44.93
C THR A 326 15.76 0.80 43.69
N VAL A 327 15.75 -0.34 43.00
CA VAL A 327 16.30 -0.52 41.67
C VAL A 327 15.13 -0.54 40.72
N HIS A 328 15.13 0.38 39.75
CA HIS A 328 14.25 0.32 38.59
C HIS A 328 15.04 -0.39 37.50
N GLY A 329 14.59 -1.56 37.09
CA GLY A 329 15.17 -2.27 35.97
C GLY A 329 14.88 -1.56 34.65
N SER A 330 15.68 -1.88 33.64
CA SER A 330 15.44 -1.44 32.27
C SER A 330 14.15 -2.05 31.71
N ASN A 331 13.71 -1.54 30.56
CA ASN A 331 12.68 -2.19 29.75
C ASN A 331 13.03 -3.68 29.55
N ALA A 332 12.09 -4.57 29.85
CA ALA A 332 12.22 -6.01 29.67
C ALA A 332 12.12 -6.42 28.19
N GLN A 333 11.88 -5.45 27.30
CA GLN A 333 11.76 -5.64 25.85
C GLN A 333 10.77 -6.74 25.52
N LEU A 334 9.50 -6.48 25.85
CA LEU A 334 8.43 -7.42 25.58
C LEU A 334 8.23 -7.53 24.07
N GLN A 335 8.14 -8.76 23.58
CA GLN A 335 7.83 -9.05 22.19
C GLN A 335 6.38 -8.64 21.90
N TYR A 336 6.22 -7.56 21.13
CA TYR A 336 4.94 -7.07 20.63
C TYR A 336 4.66 -7.55 19.21
N VAL A 337 5.71 -7.81 18.44
CA VAL A 337 5.63 -8.32 17.07
C VAL A 337 6.18 -9.73 17.02
N ALA A 338 5.35 -10.63 16.48
CA ALA A 338 5.70 -11.99 16.13
C ALA A 338 5.55 -12.17 14.62
N GLU A 339 6.08 -13.25 14.08
CA GLU A 339 5.98 -13.53 12.64
C GLU A 339 4.52 -13.70 12.20
N ALA A 340 3.66 -14.21 13.07
CA ALA A 340 2.22 -14.34 12.83
C ALA A 340 1.43 -13.03 13.02
N THR A 341 2.07 -11.92 13.43
CA THR A 341 1.40 -10.62 13.57
C THR A 341 0.88 -10.17 12.21
N LEU A 342 -0.40 -9.76 12.16
CA LEU A 342 -1.03 -9.32 10.93
C LEU A 342 -0.50 -7.94 10.52
N LEU A 343 -0.32 -7.76 9.22
CA LEU A 343 0.10 -6.49 8.63
C LEU A 343 -0.92 -5.36 8.85
N SER A 344 -2.20 -5.71 9.09
CA SER A 344 -3.25 -4.77 9.49
C SER A 344 -3.08 -4.21 10.90
N ASP A 345 -2.42 -4.96 11.77
CA ASP A 345 -2.30 -4.63 13.20
C ASP A 345 -1.02 -3.80 13.47
N LEU A 346 -0.09 -3.81 12.52
CA LEU A 346 1.11 -2.97 12.53
C LEU A 346 0.79 -1.49 12.32
N ASN A 347 1.81 -0.65 12.47
CA ASN A 347 1.69 0.81 12.32
C ASN A 347 0.60 1.41 13.22
N TYR A 348 0.60 0.99 14.48
CA TYR A 348 -0.36 1.39 15.51
C TYR A 348 -1.82 1.02 15.16
N GLY A 349 -2.03 -0.13 14.53
CA GLY A 349 -3.35 -0.63 14.11
C GLY A 349 -3.94 0.08 12.88
N ARG A 350 -3.14 0.86 12.15
CA ARG A 350 -3.54 1.48 10.88
C ARG A 350 -3.30 0.55 9.69
N GLY A 351 -2.47 -0.47 9.89
CA GLY A 351 -1.94 -1.31 8.84
C GLY A 351 -0.84 -0.62 8.04
N ILE A 352 -0.13 -1.40 7.23
CA ILE A 352 0.95 -0.91 6.35
C ILE A 352 0.51 -0.68 4.89
N GLY A 353 -0.72 -1.09 4.55
CA GLY A 353 -1.24 -1.00 3.18
C GLY A 353 -0.54 -1.94 2.19
N THR A 354 -0.69 -1.65 0.90
CA THR A 354 0.02 -2.32 -0.20
C THR A 354 0.96 -1.36 -0.90
N GLY A 355 2.00 -1.88 -1.55
CA GLY A 355 3.00 -1.09 -2.25
C GLY A 355 4.37 -1.76 -2.29
N SER A 356 5.26 -1.19 -3.08
CA SER A 356 6.58 -1.75 -3.33
C SER A 356 7.70 -0.83 -2.84
N PHE A 357 8.82 -1.45 -2.44
CA PHE A 357 10.02 -0.73 -2.04
C PHE A 357 11.28 -1.44 -2.53
N ARG A 358 12.33 -0.67 -2.78
CA ARG A 358 13.62 -1.17 -3.24
C ARG A 358 14.58 -1.26 -2.07
N ILE A 359 15.22 -2.41 -1.93
CA ILE A 359 16.35 -2.61 -1.02
C ILE A 359 17.63 -2.61 -1.86
N THR A 360 18.65 -1.90 -1.37
CA THR A 360 20.04 -1.99 -1.82
C THR A 360 20.83 -2.68 -0.72
N ASP A 361 21.52 -3.77 -1.02
CA ASP A 361 22.36 -4.48 -0.06
C ASP A 361 23.76 -3.85 0.08
N GLY A 362 24.56 -4.38 1.01
CA GLY A 362 25.92 -3.90 1.24
C GLY A 362 26.89 -4.14 0.09
N LEU A 363 26.54 -4.99 -0.89
CA LEU A 363 27.31 -5.22 -2.12
C LEU A 363 26.86 -4.30 -3.28
N GLY A 364 25.81 -3.51 -3.06
CA GLY A 364 25.22 -2.62 -4.06
C GLY A 364 24.25 -3.31 -5.02
N ALA A 365 23.90 -4.57 -4.78
CA ALA A 365 22.80 -5.22 -5.50
C ALA A 365 21.47 -4.62 -5.01
N THR A 366 20.50 -4.55 -5.93
CA THR A 366 19.19 -3.98 -5.62
C THR A 366 18.10 -4.96 -6.00
N ALA A 367 17.07 -5.05 -5.17
CA ALA A 367 15.85 -5.79 -5.49
C ALA A 367 14.63 -4.97 -5.06
N VAL A 368 13.52 -5.17 -5.77
CA VAL A 368 12.22 -4.61 -5.40
C VAL A 368 11.45 -5.70 -4.63
N VAL A 369 10.92 -5.30 -3.49
CA VAL A 369 10.02 -6.09 -2.65
C VAL A 369 8.63 -5.53 -2.88
N ASP A 370 7.70 -6.36 -3.33
CA ASP A 370 6.30 -5.98 -3.49
C ASP A 370 5.45 -6.57 -2.36
N ILE A 371 4.63 -5.72 -1.74
CA ILE A 371 3.67 -6.10 -0.71
C ILE A 371 2.29 -5.86 -1.31
N GLY A 372 1.72 -6.91 -1.89
CA GLY A 372 0.42 -6.95 -2.52
C GLY A 372 -0.67 -7.41 -1.57
N GLY A 373 -1.74 -7.99 -2.14
CA GLY A 373 -2.86 -8.53 -1.37
C GLY A 373 -2.64 -9.95 -0.82
N SER A 374 -1.57 -10.62 -1.25
CA SER A 374 -1.18 -11.97 -0.84
C SER A 374 -0.53 -11.97 0.54
N GLU A 375 0.28 -10.96 0.85
CA GLU A 375 1.02 -10.82 2.10
C GLU A 375 0.08 -10.34 3.20
N LYS A 376 0.00 -11.09 4.31
CA LYS A 376 -0.94 -10.79 5.41
C LYS A 376 -0.27 -10.70 6.76
N THR A 377 0.92 -11.29 6.90
CA THR A 377 1.65 -11.40 8.16
C THR A 377 3.07 -10.85 8.04
N VAL A 378 3.68 -10.57 9.18
CA VAL A 378 5.11 -10.20 9.27
C VAL A 378 6.00 -11.30 8.68
N TYR A 379 5.63 -12.58 8.85
CA TYR A 379 6.30 -13.70 8.22
C TYR A 379 6.35 -13.56 6.70
N ASP A 380 5.22 -13.21 6.08
CA ASP A 380 5.14 -13.07 4.62
C ASP A 380 6.11 -11.97 4.16
N VAL A 381 6.17 -10.84 4.87
CA VAL A 381 7.12 -9.75 4.56
C VAL A 381 8.58 -10.20 4.73
N ILE A 382 8.90 -10.91 5.81
CA ILE A 382 10.26 -11.44 6.03
C ILE A 382 10.66 -12.41 4.93
N ALA A 383 9.77 -13.35 4.59
CA ALA A 383 9.98 -14.32 3.53
C ALA A 383 10.16 -13.62 2.17
N GLU A 384 9.35 -12.60 1.91
CA GLU A 384 9.37 -11.82 0.67
C GLU A 384 10.64 -11.00 0.50
N ILE A 385 11.21 -10.46 1.59
CA ILE A 385 12.50 -9.78 1.56
C ILE A 385 13.64 -10.80 1.35
N ASN A 386 13.63 -11.88 2.11
CA ASN A 386 14.70 -12.88 2.11
C ASN A 386 14.74 -13.72 0.83
N SER A 387 13.62 -13.83 0.09
CA SER A 387 13.54 -14.53 -1.19
C SER A 387 14.26 -13.79 -2.33
N ARG A 388 14.53 -12.47 -2.18
CA ARG A 388 15.09 -11.63 -3.26
C ARG A 388 16.56 -11.87 -3.57
N GLY A 389 17.23 -12.78 -2.85
CA GLY A 389 18.62 -13.16 -3.11
C GLY A 389 19.65 -12.05 -2.87
N LEU A 390 19.29 -11.03 -2.09
CA LEU A 390 20.18 -9.98 -1.65
C LEU A 390 21.11 -10.47 -0.52
N ALA A 391 22.26 -9.81 -0.33
CA ALA A 391 23.15 -10.07 0.80
C ALA A 391 22.67 -9.43 2.12
N VAL A 392 21.36 -9.47 2.37
CA VAL A 392 20.72 -8.99 3.60
C VAL A 392 19.84 -10.08 4.19
N GLN A 393 19.62 -10.01 5.49
CA GLN A 393 18.67 -10.82 6.22
C GLN A 393 17.64 -9.92 6.90
N ALA A 394 16.37 -10.14 6.58
CA ALA A 394 15.26 -9.61 7.33
C ALA A 394 14.87 -10.58 8.47
N ARG A 395 14.61 -10.03 9.65
CA ARG A 395 14.06 -10.75 10.80
C ARG A 395 13.34 -9.77 11.75
N ILE A 396 12.72 -10.28 12.80
CA ILE A 396 12.24 -9.44 13.91
C ILE A 396 13.46 -8.86 14.66
N ASN A 397 13.38 -7.59 15.03
CA ASN A 397 14.45 -6.90 15.74
C ASN A 397 14.65 -7.43 17.18
N ASP A 398 15.76 -7.07 17.80
CA ASP A 398 16.15 -7.60 19.12
C ASP A 398 15.24 -7.10 20.25
N GLN A 399 14.51 -6.02 20.03
CA GLN A 399 13.50 -5.45 20.92
C GLN A 399 12.15 -6.20 20.83
N GLY A 400 11.92 -6.90 19.72
CA GLY A 400 10.70 -7.66 19.45
C GLY A 400 9.49 -6.79 19.13
N ASP A 401 9.70 -5.57 18.64
CA ASP A 401 8.64 -4.62 18.31
C ASP A 401 8.60 -4.26 16.82
N GLY A 402 9.65 -4.56 16.05
CA GLY A 402 9.75 -4.20 14.64
C GLY A 402 10.52 -5.21 13.81
N LEU A 403 10.77 -4.83 12.55
CA LEU A 403 11.62 -5.58 11.63
C LEU A 403 13.02 -4.96 11.60
N ILE A 404 14.04 -5.80 11.49
CA ILE A 404 15.41 -5.38 11.18
C ILE A 404 15.82 -5.98 9.84
N ILE A 405 16.46 -5.16 9.02
CA ILE A 405 17.20 -5.61 7.84
C ILE A 405 18.67 -5.43 8.17
N GLU A 406 19.39 -6.52 8.35
CA GLU A 406 20.82 -6.52 8.64
C GLU A 406 21.59 -7.19 7.50
N GLU A 407 22.87 -6.84 7.36
CA GLU A 407 23.74 -7.47 6.38
C GLU A 407 23.93 -8.97 6.71
N ASP A 408 23.78 -9.87 5.74
CA ASP A 408 24.04 -11.29 5.96
C ASP A 408 25.55 -11.58 5.84
N PRO A 409 26.27 -11.82 6.95
CA PRO A 409 27.71 -12.06 6.89
C PRO A 409 28.08 -13.35 6.15
N ALA A 410 27.15 -14.30 5.96
CA ALA A 410 27.39 -15.52 5.20
C ALA A 410 27.35 -15.28 3.67
N ALA A 411 26.60 -14.28 3.23
CA ALA A 411 26.49 -13.88 1.82
C ALA A 411 27.66 -13.00 1.34
N LEU A 412 28.45 -12.44 2.27
CA LEU A 412 29.58 -11.57 1.94
C LEU A 412 30.80 -12.33 1.41
N GLY A 413 31.05 -12.22 0.11
CA GLY A 413 32.33 -12.56 -0.51
C GLY A 413 33.41 -11.49 -0.20
N GLY A 414 34.67 -11.90 -0.05
CA GLY A 414 35.75 -10.99 0.39
C GLY A 414 36.08 -9.81 -0.56
N ASP A 415 36.61 -8.73 0.04
CA ASP A 415 37.29 -7.54 -0.54
C ASP A 415 36.55 -6.76 -1.67
N THR A 416 35.22 -6.85 -1.74
CA THR A 416 34.39 -5.94 -2.54
C THR A 416 34.18 -4.60 -1.83
N PRO A 417 33.99 -3.48 -2.56
CA PRO A 417 33.62 -2.21 -1.94
C PRO A 417 32.20 -2.32 -1.37
N PHE A 418 32.08 -2.12 -0.07
CA PHE A 418 30.80 -2.09 0.63
C PHE A 418 30.10 -0.74 0.43
N VAL A 419 28.78 -0.77 0.36
CA VAL A 419 27.90 0.41 0.41
C VAL A 419 26.94 0.26 1.59
N ASN A 420 26.32 1.35 2.02
CA ASN A 420 25.29 1.27 3.05
C ASN A 420 24.05 0.53 2.51
N ILE A 421 23.43 -0.30 3.36
CA ILE A 421 22.09 -0.81 3.09
C ILE A 421 21.15 0.38 2.95
N LYS A 422 20.31 0.37 1.92
CA LYS A 422 19.38 1.46 1.64
C LYS A 422 18.01 0.92 1.25
N VAL A 423 16.96 1.49 1.82
CA VAL A 423 15.57 1.16 1.52
C VAL A 423 14.87 2.41 0.98
N GLU A 424 14.25 2.28 -0.19
CA GLU A 424 13.58 3.38 -0.88
C GLU A 424 12.15 2.97 -1.28
N SER A 425 11.17 3.84 -1.06
CA SER A 425 9.82 3.62 -1.57
C SER A 425 9.81 3.68 -3.10
N VAL A 426 9.14 2.73 -3.74
CA VAL A 426 8.88 2.69 -5.18
C VAL A 426 7.42 3.06 -5.43
N SER A 427 6.49 2.41 -4.73
CA SER A 427 5.06 2.74 -4.72
C SER A 427 4.47 2.57 -3.32
N GLY A 428 3.50 3.41 -2.95
CA GLY A 428 2.84 3.32 -1.64
C GLY A 428 3.71 3.75 -0.45
N THR A 429 3.25 3.41 0.75
CA THR A 429 3.87 3.82 2.04
C THR A 429 4.40 2.66 2.86
N THR A 430 4.37 1.42 2.35
CA THR A 430 4.71 0.18 3.07
C THR A 430 6.06 0.25 3.79
N ALA A 431 7.13 0.67 3.10
CA ALA A 431 8.45 0.83 3.74
C ALA A 431 8.48 1.87 4.87
N ALA A 432 7.71 2.95 4.75
CA ALA A 432 7.62 3.97 5.79
C ALA A 432 6.77 3.48 6.97
N ASP A 433 5.67 2.77 6.71
CA ASP A 433 4.76 2.24 7.72
C ASP A 433 5.38 1.06 8.52
N LEU A 434 6.34 0.35 7.91
CA LEU A 434 7.23 -0.63 8.56
C LEU A 434 8.43 0.03 9.28
N ASN A 435 8.58 1.35 9.22
CA ASN A 435 9.75 2.09 9.72
C ASN A 435 11.11 1.67 9.10
N LEU A 436 11.11 1.04 7.93
CA LEU A 436 12.32 0.57 7.25
C LEU A 436 12.90 1.58 6.26
N LEU A 437 12.19 2.68 5.97
CA LEU A 437 12.65 3.69 5.00
C LEU A 437 13.90 4.44 5.50
N GLY A 438 15.02 4.32 4.78
CA GLY A 438 16.25 5.01 5.15
C GLY A 438 17.52 4.37 4.59
N GLU A 439 18.66 4.79 5.13
CA GLU A 439 19.99 4.26 4.83
C GLU A 439 20.66 3.91 6.17
N SER A 440 21.32 2.77 6.23
CA SER A 440 22.08 2.33 7.41
C SER A 440 23.19 3.33 7.76
N GLU A 441 23.52 3.49 9.04
CA GLU A 441 24.60 4.40 9.46
C GLU A 441 25.99 3.85 9.09
N ASP A 442 26.19 2.56 9.30
CA ASP A 442 27.44 1.87 9.05
C ASP A 442 27.47 1.16 7.69
N VAL A 443 28.62 1.24 7.02
CA VAL A 443 28.86 0.62 5.71
C VAL A 443 29.11 -0.89 5.82
N VAL A 444 29.67 -1.35 6.94
CA VAL A 444 30.04 -2.77 7.15
C VAL A 444 29.32 -3.26 8.40
N GLY A 445 28.53 -4.32 8.26
CA GLY A 445 27.59 -4.73 9.30
C GLY A 445 26.47 -3.72 9.49
N GLY A 446 26.14 -2.98 8.43
CA GLY A 446 25.05 -2.03 8.43
C GLY A 446 23.72 -2.75 8.69
N PHE A 447 22.82 -2.06 9.37
CA PHE A 447 21.45 -2.52 9.58
C PHE A 447 20.49 -1.33 9.55
N ILE A 448 19.23 -1.63 9.27
CA ILE A 448 18.10 -0.71 9.38
C ILE A 448 17.11 -1.33 10.35
N ASP A 449 16.86 -0.64 11.46
CA ASP A 449 15.94 -1.08 12.51
C ASP A 449 14.62 -0.32 12.42
N GLY A 450 13.54 -1.06 12.17
CA GLY A 450 12.16 -0.60 12.11
C GLY A 450 11.46 -0.53 13.48
N SER A 451 12.21 -0.47 14.58
CA SER A 451 11.69 -0.32 15.94
C SER A 451 10.64 0.80 16.09
N TYR A 452 9.55 0.48 16.80
CA TYR A 452 8.55 1.46 17.22
C TYR A 452 8.93 2.13 18.54
N GLU A 453 9.79 1.51 19.34
CA GLU A 453 10.49 2.12 20.47
C GLU A 453 11.50 3.14 19.93
N ARG A 454 11.49 4.36 20.51
CA ARG A 454 12.51 5.38 20.24
C ARG A 454 13.18 5.84 21.53
N VAL A 455 14.50 5.85 21.50
CA VAL A 455 15.34 6.38 22.57
C VAL A 455 15.66 7.84 22.28
N VAL A 456 15.43 8.72 23.26
CA VAL A 456 15.77 10.14 23.18
C VAL A 456 16.84 10.45 24.21
N ASP A 457 18.06 10.69 23.74
CA ASP A 457 19.18 11.01 24.62
C ASP A 457 19.10 12.43 25.18
N LEU A 458 19.08 12.51 26.51
CA LEU A 458 19.04 13.78 27.26
C LEU A 458 20.38 14.05 27.95
N ASP A 459 20.88 15.27 27.78
CA ASP A 459 22.09 15.76 28.41
C ASP A 459 21.75 16.56 29.67
N THR A 460 22.63 16.52 30.68
CA THR A 460 22.44 17.27 31.94
C THR A 460 22.34 18.80 31.78
N GLY A 461 22.66 19.34 30.61
CA GLY A 461 22.55 20.76 30.27
C GLY A 461 21.32 21.14 29.45
N ASP A 462 20.50 20.16 29.04
CA ASP A 462 19.34 20.40 28.18
C ASP A 462 18.27 21.25 28.90
N SER A 463 17.73 22.23 28.18
CA SER A 463 16.55 22.97 28.61
C SER A 463 15.26 22.22 28.25
N LEU A 464 14.12 22.63 28.82
CA LEU A 464 12.82 22.06 28.44
C LEU A 464 12.50 22.26 26.95
N ASP A 465 12.98 23.33 26.33
CA ASP A 465 12.83 23.55 24.89
C ASP A 465 13.71 22.58 24.07
N ASP A 466 14.90 22.25 24.57
CA ASP A 466 15.76 21.24 23.96
C ASP A 466 15.12 19.84 24.06
N VAL A 467 14.54 19.51 25.22
CA VAL A 467 13.79 18.25 25.42
C VAL A 467 12.61 18.16 24.45
N VAL A 468 11.79 19.22 24.34
CA VAL A 468 10.67 19.28 23.38
C VAL A 468 11.17 19.08 21.94
N SER A 469 12.26 19.77 21.58
CA SER A 469 12.82 19.69 20.24
C SER A 469 13.37 18.30 19.93
N LYS A 470 14.07 17.67 20.88
CA LYS A 470 14.60 16.30 20.75
C LYS A 470 13.47 15.27 20.61
N ILE A 471 12.40 15.38 21.41
CA ILE A 471 11.25 14.47 21.31
C ILE A 471 10.54 14.61 19.95
N ASN A 472 10.25 15.86 19.52
CA ASN A 472 9.58 16.08 18.24
C ASN A 472 10.47 15.71 17.03
N ALA A 473 11.81 15.74 17.18
CA ALA A 473 12.76 15.32 16.16
C ALA A 473 12.95 13.80 16.10
N ALA A 474 12.53 13.04 17.12
CA ALA A 474 12.68 11.59 17.18
C ALA A 474 11.79 10.82 16.19
N GLY A 475 10.92 11.52 15.43
CA GLY A 475 10.11 10.92 14.37
C GLY A 475 8.95 10.06 14.86
N ILE A 476 8.63 10.10 16.16
CA ILE A 476 7.49 9.41 16.73
C ILE A 476 6.20 10.21 16.55
N PRO A 477 5.03 9.54 16.48
CA PRO A 477 3.73 10.20 16.48
C PRO A 477 3.37 10.73 17.88
N VAL A 478 4.25 11.52 18.49
CA VAL A 478 4.06 12.20 19.77
C VAL A 478 4.34 13.68 19.58
N ASN A 479 3.42 14.52 20.06
CA ASN A 479 3.59 15.96 20.07
C ASN A 479 4.01 16.41 21.47
N ALA A 480 5.25 16.90 21.58
CA ALA A 480 5.76 17.54 22.78
C ALA A 480 5.57 19.06 22.71
N ALA A 481 5.01 19.65 23.77
CA ALA A 481 4.82 21.09 23.89
C ALA A 481 5.03 21.60 25.32
N LEU A 482 5.43 22.86 25.45
CA LEU A 482 5.56 23.52 26.73
C LEU A 482 4.29 24.30 27.08
N ILE A 483 3.68 24.00 28.22
CA ILE A 483 2.53 24.73 28.77
C ILE A 483 3.00 25.65 29.88
N ASN A 484 2.61 26.92 29.80
CA ASN A 484 2.82 27.89 30.88
C ASN A 484 1.53 28.03 31.71
N SER A 485 1.54 27.53 32.95
CA SER A 485 0.41 27.57 33.89
C SER A 485 0.13 28.97 34.47
N GLY A 486 0.99 29.96 34.18
CA GLY A 486 0.82 31.36 34.58
C GLY A 486 0.89 31.62 36.08
N SER A 487 1.17 30.61 36.91
CA SER A 487 1.17 30.71 38.37
C SER A 487 2.28 29.88 39.03
N GLY A 488 2.81 30.40 40.13
CA GLY A 488 3.89 29.77 40.91
C GLY A 488 5.31 30.07 40.42
N PRO A 489 6.34 29.65 41.19
CA PRO A 489 7.75 29.88 40.85
C PRO A 489 8.26 29.01 39.68
N THR A 490 7.55 27.94 39.32
CA THR A 490 7.85 27.03 38.20
C THR A 490 6.59 26.87 37.34
N PRO A 491 6.28 27.81 36.44
CA PRO A 491 5.01 27.81 35.73
C PRO A 491 5.01 26.90 34.48
N TYR A 492 6.18 26.47 34.00
CA TYR A 492 6.29 25.66 32.80
C TYR A 492 6.09 24.16 33.09
N ARG A 493 5.37 23.47 32.20
CA ARG A 493 5.12 22.02 32.22
C ARG A 493 5.33 21.44 30.83
N LEU A 494 6.03 20.32 30.73
CA LEU A 494 6.07 19.53 29.51
C LEU A 494 4.73 18.81 29.35
N ASN A 495 4.10 18.95 28.20
CA ASN A 495 2.91 18.21 27.81
C ASN A 495 3.26 17.32 26.63
N LEU A 496 2.94 16.04 26.74
CA LEU A 496 3.13 15.03 25.70
C LEU A 496 1.75 14.54 25.29
N THR A 497 1.48 14.48 24.00
CA THR A 497 0.19 14.02 23.46
C THR A 497 0.45 13.08 22.30
N SER A 498 -0.16 11.90 22.34
CA SER A 498 -0.10 10.95 21.23
C SER A 498 -0.83 11.52 20.01
N GLY A 499 -0.23 11.38 18.84
CA GLY A 499 -0.85 11.66 17.55
C GLY A 499 -1.70 10.49 17.03
N ILE A 500 -1.67 9.35 17.73
CA ILE A 500 -2.47 8.16 17.44
C ILE A 500 -3.68 8.12 18.39
N THR A 501 -4.85 7.75 17.86
CA THR A 501 -6.08 7.61 18.64
C THR A 501 -6.28 6.17 19.13
N GLY A 502 -7.18 5.99 20.10
CA GLY A 502 -7.51 4.66 20.61
C GLY A 502 -6.49 4.13 21.64
N ALA A 503 -6.64 2.86 21.99
CA ALA A 503 -5.75 2.15 22.90
C ALA A 503 -4.33 2.00 22.33
N ALA A 504 -4.20 1.82 21.02
CA ALA A 504 -2.91 1.75 20.33
C ALA A 504 -2.09 3.05 20.45
N GLY A 505 -2.73 4.18 20.75
CA GLY A 505 -2.06 5.45 21.02
C GLY A 505 -1.59 5.63 22.46
N GLU A 506 -1.69 4.60 23.32
CA GLU A 506 -1.16 4.63 24.68
C GLU A 506 0.37 4.87 24.67
N LEU A 507 0.78 5.98 25.26
CA LEU A 507 2.19 6.36 25.33
C LEU A 507 2.81 5.80 26.62
N VAL A 508 3.77 4.91 26.46
CA VAL A 508 4.61 4.42 27.55
C VAL A 508 5.93 5.16 27.52
N ILE A 509 6.33 5.74 28.66
CA ILE A 509 7.56 6.52 28.78
C ILE A 509 8.37 5.91 29.91
N ASP A 510 9.51 5.33 29.54
CA ASP A 510 10.57 4.99 30.49
C ASP A 510 11.62 6.08 30.47
N SER A 511 11.93 6.63 31.63
CA SER A 511 12.92 7.70 31.80
C SER A 511 14.28 7.19 32.28
N GLY A 512 14.50 5.88 32.31
CA GLY A 512 15.81 5.28 32.63
C GLY A 512 16.32 5.62 34.04
N GLY A 513 15.40 5.92 34.96
CA GLY A 513 15.71 6.34 36.33
C GLY A 513 15.80 7.86 36.56
N VAL A 514 15.63 8.69 35.53
CA VAL A 514 15.47 10.14 35.68
C VAL A 514 14.00 10.46 35.97
N ASP A 515 13.65 10.90 37.17
CA ASP A 515 12.27 11.30 37.44
C ASP A 515 11.94 12.63 36.73
N LEU A 516 11.22 12.53 35.59
CA LEU A 516 10.70 13.67 34.84
C LEU A 516 9.40 14.24 35.47
N GLY A 517 8.89 13.64 36.54
CA GLY A 517 7.67 14.08 37.24
C GLY A 517 6.42 14.01 36.37
N LEU A 518 6.39 13.11 35.39
CA LEU A 518 5.27 12.96 34.47
C LEU A 518 4.06 12.36 35.18
N THR A 519 2.88 12.88 34.87
CA THR A 519 1.61 12.36 35.35
C THR A 519 0.70 12.10 34.17
N SER A 520 0.15 10.90 34.06
CA SER A 520 -0.85 10.60 33.04
C SER A 520 -2.14 11.39 33.32
N LEU A 521 -2.52 12.25 32.38
CA LEU A 521 -3.77 13.03 32.45
C LEU A 521 -4.95 12.29 31.80
N SER A 522 -4.65 11.53 30.74
CA SER A 522 -5.60 10.71 29.98
C SER A 522 -4.84 9.51 29.42
N ARG A 523 -5.46 8.34 29.50
CA ARG A 523 -5.00 7.13 28.85
C ARG A 523 -5.60 7.05 27.43
N GLY A 524 -4.87 6.43 26.50
CA GLY A 524 -5.42 6.04 25.21
C GLY A 524 -6.42 4.90 25.42
N GLU A 525 -7.66 5.09 24.99
CA GLU A 525 -8.71 4.06 25.08
C GLU A 525 -9.51 4.06 23.78
N ASP A 526 -9.95 2.87 23.35
CA ASP A 526 -10.84 2.73 22.21
C ASP A 526 -12.25 3.21 22.54
N ALA A 527 -12.92 3.77 21.55
CA ALA A 527 -14.34 4.07 21.63
C ALA A 527 -15.12 2.76 21.73
N LYS A 528 -16.08 2.70 22.66
CA LYS A 528 -16.91 1.53 22.93
C LYS A 528 -18.37 1.94 22.83
N VAL A 529 -19.13 1.24 21.99
CA VAL A 529 -20.56 1.49 21.78
C VAL A 529 -21.29 0.17 21.85
N PHE A 530 -22.42 0.15 22.57
CA PHE A 530 -23.34 -0.98 22.56
C PHE A 530 -24.41 -0.75 21.50
N PHE A 531 -24.59 -1.71 20.60
CA PHE A 531 -25.55 -1.64 19.52
C PHE A 531 -26.66 -2.68 19.69
N GLY A 532 -27.91 -2.31 19.37
CA GLY A 532 -29.02 -3.25 19.20
C GLY A 532 -29.87 -3.57 20.44
N ALA A 533 -29.62 -2.92 21.59
CA ALA A 533 -30.45 -3.07 22.79
C ALA A 533 -30.50 -1.78 23.63
N ASP A 534 -31.58 -1.60 24.39
CA ASP A 534 -31.72 -0.52 25.37
C ASP A 534 -30.85 -0.76 26.62
N ASP A 535 -30.55 -2.04 26.93
CA ASP A 535 -29.68 -2.47 28.02
C ASP A 535 -28.30 -2.87 27.48
N PRO A 536 -27.19 -2.27 27.98
CA PRO A 536 -25.83 -2.65 27.60
C PRO A 536 -25.49 -4.13 27.78
N GLU A 537 -26.14 -4.85 28.70
CA GLU A 537 -25.87 -6.28 28.94
C GLU A 537 -26.34 -7.17 27.78
N ASP A 538 -27.34 -6.72 27.02
CA ASP A 538 -27.94 -7.46 25.88
C ASP A 538 -27.45 -6.93 24.51
N GLY A 539 -26.68 -5.83 24.50
CA GLY A 539 -26.20 -5.18 23.29
C GLY A 539 -24.89 -5.76 22.74
N LEU A 540 -24.68 -5.64 21.42
CA LEU A 540 -23.41 -5.97 20.79
C LEU A 540 -22.38 -4.88 21.10
N LEU A 541 -21.30 -5.23 21.80
CA LEU A 541 -20.18 -4.32 22.01
C LEU A 541 -19.39 -4.17 20.70
N VAL A 542 -19.35 -2.94 20.21
CA VAL A 542 -18.52 -2.52 19.07
C VAL A 542 -17.42 -1.61 19.62
N THR A 543 -16.18 -1.91 19.24
CA THR A 543 -15.00 -1.14 19.63
C THR A 543 -14.34 -0.51 18.40
N SER A 544 -13.83 0.71 18.53
CA SER A 544 -13.11 1.39 17.45
C SER A 544 -11.96 2.22 18.01
N ALA A 545 -10.82 2.19 17.32
CA ALA A 545 -9.66 3.04 17.64
C ALA A 545 -9.91 4.52 17.37
N THR A 546 -10.99 4.87 16.66
CA THR A 546 -11.37 6.26 16.36
C THR A 546 -12.80 6.55 16.82
N ASN A 547 -13.13 7.84 16.92
CA ASN A 547 -14.50 8.28 17.17
C ASN A 547 -15.41 8.13 15.95
N THR A 548 -14.94 7.60 14.82
CA THR A 548 -15.76 7.36 13.63
C THR A 548 -15.95 5.85 13.47
N LEU A 549 -17.18 5.40 13.62
CA LEU A 549 -17.57 4.01 13.35
C LEU A 549 -17.99 3.89 11.89
N LYS A 550 -17.27 3.08 11.12
CA LYS A 550 -17.62 2.75 9.74
C LYS A 550 -18.10 1.30 9.67
N ASP A 551 -19.07 1.04 8.79
CA ASP A 551 -19.50 -0.31 8.41
C ASP A 551 -20.03 -1.19 9.55
N VAL A 552 -20.33 -0.60 10.71
CA VAL A 552 -21.08 -1.29 11.79
C VAL A 552 -22.48 -1.68 11.29
N VAL A 553 -23.08 -0.79 10.50
CA VAL A 553 -24.22 -1.06 9.63
C VAL A 553 -23.77 -0.68 8.23
N GLN A 554 -23.97 -1.56 7.25
CA GLN A 554 -23.52 -1.34 5.87
C GLN A 554 -24.04 0.01 5.35
N GLY A 555 -23.13 0.85 4.85
CA GLY A 555 -23.45 2.17 4.30
C GLY A 555 -23.65 3.28 5.33
N LEU A 556 -23.47 3.00 6.63
CA LEU A 556 -23.56 4.00 7.69
C LEU A 556 -22.16 4.36 8.23
N THR A 557 -21.92 5.65 8.40
CA THR A 557 -20.79 6.19 9.16
C THR A 557 -21.35 6.95 10.36
N ILE A 558 -20.92 6.60 11.57
CA ILE A 558 -21.38 7.21 12.82
C ILE A 558 -20.20 7.93 13.48
N ASP A 559 -20.32 9.24 13.64
CA ASP A 559 -19.35 10.04 14.41
C ASP A 559 -19.79 10.17 15.86
N LEU A 560 -18.96 9.64 16.76
CA LEU A 560 -19.14 9.68 18.20
C LEU A 560 -18.61 11.00 18.74
N LEU A 561 -19.50 11.81 19.32
CA LEU A 561 -19.15 13.13 19.85
C LEU A 561 -19.00 13.14 21.37
N ALA A 562 -19.84 12.38 22.06
CA ALA A 562 -19.86 12.29 23.52
C ALA A 562 -20.48 10.97 23.97
N ALA A 563 -20.10 10.50 25.16
CA ALA A 563 -20.76 9.39 25.82
C ALA A 563 -22.17 9.80 26.29
N SER A 564 -23.12 8.87 26.20
CA SER A 564 -24.51 9.04 26.66
C SER A 564 -24.87 7.87 27.58
N ASP A 565 -25.46 8.17 28.74
CA ASP A 565 -26.00 7.17 29.66
C ASP A 565 -27.38 6.66 29.19
N ASP A 566 -28.07 7.43 28.34
CA ASP A 566 -29.35 7.09 27.74
C ASP A 566 -29.15 6.54 26.31
N PRO A 567 -29.92 5.53 25.87
CA PRO A 567 -29.82 4.97 24.52
C PRO A 567 -30.16 6.02 23.45
N VAL A 568 -29.30 6.12 22.42
CA VAL A 568 -29.49 7.03 21.29
C VAL A 568 -30.16 6.26 20.15
N THR A 569 -31.39 6.64 19.79
CA THR A 569 -32.08 6.06 18.63
C THR A 569 -31.66 6.76 17.35
N LEU A 570 -31.06 6.02 16.43
CA LEU A 570 -30.79 6.48 15.07
C LEU A 570 -31.91 6.04 14.13
N THR A 571 -32.62 7.00 13.54
CA THR A 571 -33.62 6.73 12.50
C THR A 571 -33.03 7.05 11.13
N ILE A 572 -32.96 6.03 10.27
CA ILE A 572 -32.52 6.18 8.89
C ILE A 572 -33.76 6.34 8.03
N GLU A 573 -33.90 7.50 7.40
CA GLU A 573 -35.02 7.83 6.51
C GLU A 573 -34.49 8.25 5.15
N ARG A 574 -35.31 8.06 4.11
CA ARG A 574 -34.97 8.48 2.75
C ARG A 574 -35.10 10.00 2.65
N ASP A 575 -34.08 10.68 2.13
CA ASP A 575 -34.14 12.12 1.90
C ASP A 575 -34.84 12.44 0.58
N GLU A 576 -36.16 12.64 0.65
CA GLU A 576 -36.98 13.04 -0.50
C GLU A 576 -36.67 14.46 -0.99
N THR A 577 -36.20 15.33 -0.09
CA THR A 577 -35.91 16.74 -0.42
C THR A 577 -34.72 16.82 -1.36
N ALA A 578 -33.65 16.07 -1.09
CA ALA A 578 -32.47 16.01 -1.95
C ALA A 578 -32.81 15.54 -3.38
N ILE A 579 -33.77 14.61 -3.53
CA ILE A 579 -34.20 14.09 -4.84
C ILE A 579 -34.99 15.16 -5.60
N VAL A 580 -35.94 15.82 -4.96
CA VAL A 580 -36.70 16.94 -5.56
C VAL A 580 -35.76 18.08 -5.97
N ASP A 581 -34.79 18.42 -5.13
CA ASP A 581 -33.79 19.45 -5.41
C ASP A 581 -32.90 19.08 -6.60
N SER A 582 -32.50 17.81 -6.71
CA SER A 582 -31.73 17.29 -7.85
C SER A 582 -32.52 17.40 -9.17
N MET A 583 -33.81 17.05 -9.15
CA MET A 583 -34.67 17.19 -10.33
C MET A 583 -34.91 18.66 -10.71
N ARG A 584 -35.03 19.55 -9.71
CA ARG A 584 -35.11 21.00 -9.95
C ARG A 584 -33.82 21.51 -10.57
N GLY A 585 -32.66 21.09 -10.05
CA GLY A 585 -31.35 21.41 -10.58
C GLY A 585 -31.19 20.98 -12.04
N PHE A 586 -31.63 19.77 -12.39
CA PHE A 586 -31.65 19.28 -13.77
C PHE A 586 -32.51 20.17 -14.70
N VAL A 587 -33.74 20.52 -14.29
CA VAL A 587 -34.62 21.41 -15.07
C VAL A 587 -34.01 22.79 -15.26
N THR A 588 -33.39 23.35 -14.22
CA THR A 588 -32.68 24.64 -14.29
C THR A 588 -31.50 24.55 -15.27
N ALA A 589 -30.63 23.55 -15.14
CA ALA A 589 -29.46 23.38 -16.01
C ALA A 589 -29.87 23.21 -17.49
N PHE A 590 -30.93 22.46 -17.76
CA PHE A 590 -31.47 22.32 -19.12
C PHE A 590 -31.94 23.68 -19.67
N ASN A 591 -32.72 24.43 -18.88
CA ASN A 591 -33.23 25.73 -19.30
C ASN A 591 -32.11 26.75 -19.53
N ASP A 592 -31.12 26.78 -18.65
CA ASP A 592 -29.94 27.65 -18.77
C ASP A 592 -29.15 27.33 -20.03
N ALA A 593 -28.97 26.04 -20.37
CA ALA A 593 -28.31 25.62 -21.60
C ALA A 593 -29.08 26.08 -22.85
N ILE A 594 -30.40 25.91 -22.88
CA ILE A 594 -31.24 26.36 -23.99
C ILE A 594 -31.24 27.89 -24.11
N GLU A 595 -31.30 28.62 -22.99
CA GLU A 595 -31.21 30.08 -22.97
C GLU A 595 -29.85 30.56 -23.50
N ARG A 596 -28.76 29.93 -23.06
CA ARG A 596 -27.40 30.26 -23.52
C ARG A 596 -27.24 30.02 -25.01
N ILE A 597 -27.75 28.90 -25.50
CA ILE A 597 -27.78 28.58 -26.93
C ILE A 597 -28.62 29.63 -27.70
N GLY A 598 -29.78 30.01 -27.16
CA GLY A 598 -30.65 31.04 -27.75
C GLY A 598 -30.01 32.43 -27.82
N ALA A 599 -29.18 32.79 -26.83
CA ALA A 599 -28.47 34.06 -26.79
C ALA A 599 -27.43 34.22 -27.92
N TYR A 600 -26.95 33.12 -28.51
CA TYR A 600 -25.97 33.14 -29.60
C TYR A 600 -26.56 32.79 -30.97
N ASP A 601 -27.74 32.18 -31.02
CA ASP A 601 -28.47 31.79 -32.24
C ASP A 601 -29.83 32.49 -32.32
N PHE A 602 -29.82 33.84 -32.35
CA PHE A 602 -31.02 34.66 -32.53
C PHE A 602 -30.94 35.54 -33.77
N PHE A 603 -32.12 35.98 -34.25
CA PHE A 603 -32.26 37.05 -35.24
C PHE A 603 -33.29 38.05 -34.74
N ASP A 604 -32.84 39.27 -34.46
CA ASP A 604 -33.72 40.37 -34.09
C ASP A 604 -34.15 41.14 -35.35
N VAL A 605 -35.45 41.09 -35.64
CA VAL A 605 -36.07 41.70 -36.82
C VAL A 605 -36.12 43.24 -36.73
N GLU A 606 -36.13 43.81 -35.52
CA GLU A 606 -36.20 45.26 -35.32
C GLU A 606 -34.83 45.92 -35.39
N SER A 607 -33.81 45.29 -34.80
CA SER A 607 -32.44 45.82 -34.79
C SER A 607 -31.57 45.31 -35.94
N GLU A 608 -32.09 44.40 -36.77
CA GLU A 608 -31.35 43.66 -37.82
C GLU A 608 -30.07 42.98 -37.29
N GLN A 609 -30.04 42.69 -35.98
CA GLN A 609 -28.91 42.04 -35.33
C GLN A 609 -29.06 40.52 -35.39
N ARG A 610 -27.96 39.86 -35.75
CA ARG A 610 -27.84 38.41 -35.73
C ARG A 610 -26.90 37.98 -34.61
N GLY A 611 -27.26 36.89 -33.93
CA GLY A 611 -26.36 36.18 -33.05
C GLY A 611 -25.12 35.70 -33.79
N VAL A 612 -24.00 35.59 -33.07
CA VAL A 612 -22.70 35.21 -33.67
C VAL A 612 -22.69 33.80 -34.25
N LEU A 613 -23.52 32.90 -33.71
CA LEU A 613 -23.69 31.51 -34.16
C LEU A 613 -24.98 31.29 -34.95
N LEU A 614 -25.64 32.37 -35.41
CA LEU A 614 -26.90 32.24 -36.16
C LEU A 614 -26.68 31.44 -37.45
N GLY A 615 -27.42 30.32 -37.57
CA GLY A 615 -27.35 29.43 -38.74
C GLY A 615 -26.19 28.43 -38.70
N ASP A 616 -25.50 28.31 -37.56
CA ASP A 616 -24.49 27.29 -37.34
C ASP A 616 -25.15 25.89 -37.23
N PRO A 617 -24.71 24.89 -38.03
CA PRO A 617 -25.30 23.56 -38.01
C PRO A 617 -25.02 22.79 -36.72
N THR A 618 -23.90 23.07 -36.03
CA THR A 618 -23.51 22.43 -34.78
C THR A 618 -24.43 22.87 -33.64
N VAL A 619 -24.75 24.16 -33.54
CA VAL A 619 -25.72 24.67 -32.55
C VAL A 619 -27.10 24.03 -32.74
N SER A 620 -27.54 23.88 -34.00
CA SER A 620 -28.80 23.21 -34.32
C SER A 620 -28.79 21.72 -33.95
N ARG A 621 -27.67 21.01 -34.15
CA ARG A 621 -27.51 19.60 -33.74
C ARG A 621 -27.56 19.44 -32.23
N VAL A 622 -26.82 20.24 -31.48
CA VAL A 622 -26.80 20.21 -29.99
C VAL A 622 -28.19 20.45 -29.44
N ARG A 623 -28.87 21.51 -29.91
CA ARG A 623 -30.24 21.82 -29.50
C ARG A 623 -31.20 20.66 -29.80
N SER A 624 -31.10 20.08 -31.00
CA SER A 624 -31.95 18.95 -31.40
C SER A 624 -31.67 17.68 -30.59
N ALA A 625 -30.42 17.44 -30.20
CA ALA A 625 -30.04 16.31 -29.35
C ALA A 625 -30.63 16.44 -27.95
N LEU A 626 -30.47 17.62 -27.31
CA LEU A 626 -31.04 17.92 -26.00
C LEU A 626 -32.56 17.68 -25.96
N TYR A 627 -33.30 18.23 -26.94
CA TYR A 627 -34.75 18.02 -27.01
C TYR A 627 -35.14 16.58 -27.34
N ARG A 628 -34.32 15.86 -28.12
CA ARG A 628 -34.59 14.45 -28.48
C ARG A 628 -34.50 13.55 -27.26
N VAL A 629 -33.45 13.68 -26.45
CA VAL A 629 -33.30 12.88 -25.22
C VAL A 629 -34.36 13.27 -24.20
N ALA A 630 -34.61 14.57 -24.00
CA ALA A 630 -35.60 15.04 -23.03
C ALA A 630 -37.05 14.61 -23.32
N ASN A 631 -37.41 14.50 -24.61
CA ASN A 631 -38.73 13.98 -25.03
C ASN A 631 -38.71 12.47 -25.32
N GLY A 632 -37.54 11.85 -25.21
CA GLY A 632 -37.34 10.43 -25.44
C GLY A 632 -37.99 9.57 -24.36
N ARG A 633 -38.13 8.29 -24.70
CA ARG A 633 -38.48 7.25 -23.73
C ARG A 633 -37.19 6.75 -23.09
N ALA A 634 -37.21 6.42 -21.80
CA ALA A 634 -36.13 5.62 -21.21
C ALA A 634 -35.97 4.30 -21.97
N MET A 635 -34.74 3.84 -22.14
CA MET A 635 -34.41 2.66 -22.95
C MET A 635 -34.64 1.41 -22.10
N ASN A 636 -35.51 0.52 -22.57
CA ASN A 636 -35.78 -0.80 -21.95
C ASN A 636 -36.09 -0.79 -20.43
N VAL A 637 -36.51 0.35 -19.90
CA VAL A 637 -37.04 0.44 -18.53
C VAL A 637 -38.48 -0.09 -18.52
N ASP A 638 -38.66 -1.23 -17.85
CA ASP A 638 -39.96 -1.81 -17.56
C ASP A 638 -40.52 -1.20 -16.26
N GLY A 639 -41.64 -0.50 -16.35
CA GLY A 639 -42.23 0.21 -15.21
C GLY A 639 -43.42 1.09 -15.59
N SER A 640 -44.09 1.65 -14.57
CA SER A 640 -45.25 2.56 -14.72
C SER A 640 -44.89 3.89 -15.39
N TYR A 641 -43.61 4.28 -15.31
CA TYR A 641 -43.07 5.54 -15.81
C TYR A 641 -41.98 5.28 -16.85
N GLN A 642 -42.15 5.87 -18.03
CA GLN A 642 -41.26 5.72 -19.19
C GLN A 642 -40.89 7.07 -19.81
N TYR A 643 -41.57 8.15 -19.41
CA TYR A 643 -41.36 9.51 -19.91
C TYR A 643 -41.30 10.51 -18.75
N LEU A 644 -40.43 11.53 -18.86
CA LEU A 644 -40.35 12.66 -17.91
C LEU A 644 -41.71 13.36 -17.67
N SER A 645 -42.57 13.40 -18.70
CA SER A 645 -43.91 14.00 -18.60
C SER A 645 -44.88 13.28 -17.67
N GLN A 646 -44.64 12.00 -17.39
CA GLN A 646 -45.44 11.21 -16.46
C GLN A 646 -45.10 11.53 -15.01
N VAL A 647 -43.84 11.83 -14.72
CA VAL A 647 -43.33 12.25 -13.39
C VAL A 647 -43.39 13.76 -13.17
N GLY A 648 -44.02 14.54 -14.06
CA GLY A 648 -44.29 15.96 -13.83
C GLY A 648 -43.33 16.95 -14.49
N ILE A 649 -42.42 16.48 -15.35
CA ILE A 649 -41.50 17.33 -16.11
C ILE A 649 -42.03 17.52 -17.53
N ARG A 650 -42.34 18.76 -17.93
CA ARG A 650 -42.99 19.05 -19.23
C ARG A 650 -42.40 20.28 -19.91
N PHE A 651 -42.53 20.35 -21.23
CA PHE A 651 -42.17 21.54 -21.99
C PHE A 651 -43.32 22.55 -22.09
N ASN A 652 -43.01 23.83 -21.94
CA ASN A 652 -43.94 24.92 -22.20
C ASN A 652 -43.95 25.29 -23.71
N GLY A 653 -44.82 26.24 -24.10
CA GLY A 653 -44.95 26.66 -25.50
C GLY A 653 -43.73 27.40 -26.07
N GLU A 654 -42.76 27.75 -25.22
CA GLU A 654 -41.51 28.44 -25.56
C GLU A 654 -40.32 27.47 -25.65
N GLY A 655 -40.55 26.16 -25.40
CA GLY A 655 -39.51 25.13 -25.43
C GLY A 655 -38.76 24.97 -24.10
N GLN A 656 -39.12 25.68 -23.04
CA GLN A 656 -38.49 25.52 -21.73
C GLN A 656 -39.12 24.38 -20.94
N MET A 657 -38.30 23.70 -20.15
CA MET A 657 -38.72 22.63 -19.25
C MET A 657 -39.34 23.23 -17.97
N THR A 658 -40.44 22.63 -17.51
CA THR A 658 -41.19 23.00 -16.31
C THR A 658 -41.33 21.79 -15.41
N PHE A 659 -41.21 21.98 -14.10
CA PHE A 659 -41.27 20.93 -13.10
C PHE A 659 -42.49 21.12 -12.18
N ASP A 660 -43.38 20.15 -12.17
CA ASP A 660 -44.52 20.07 -11.24
C ASP A 660 -44.14 19.17 -10.05
N GLU A 661 -43.67 19.81 -8.98
CA GLU A 661 -43.23 19.15 -7.74
C GLU A 661 -44.33 18.29 -7.11
N SER A 662 -45.59 18.77 -7.15
CA SER A 662 -46.72 18.04 -6.56
C SER A 662 -47.01 16.73 -7.29
N LYS A 663 -46.87 16.75 -8.62
CA LYS A 663 -47.05 15.58 -9.45
C LYS A 663 -45.86 14.62 -9.36
N PHE A 664 -44.65 15.14 -9.22
CA PHE A 664 -43.45 14.34 -8.99
C PHE A 664 -43.54 13.59 -7.66
N GLN A 665 -43.88 14.29 -6.57
CA GLN A 665 -44.07 13.68 -5.26
C GLN A 665 -45.15 12.60 -5.30
N SER A 666 -46.30 12.87 -5.93
CA SER A 666 -47.37 11.88 -6.06
C SER A 666 -46.97 10.65 -6.88
N ALA A 667 -46.08 10.80 -7.87
CA ALA A 667 -45.57 9.69 -8.66
C ALA A 667 -44.56 8.86 -7.87
N TYR A 668 -43.70 9.55 -7.13
CA TYR A 668 -42.67 8.96 -6.31
C TYR A 668 -43.24 8.20 -5.10
N ASP A 669 -44.22 8.77 -4.39
CA ASP A 669 -44.94 8.10 -3.29
C ASP A 669 -45.67 6.82 -3.74
N ALA A 670 -46.06 6.77 -5.02
CA ALA A 670 -46.82 5.65 -5.58
C ALA A 670 -45.92 4.49 -6.03
N ASP A 671 -44.77 4.79 -6.65
CA ASP A 671 -43.83 3.81 -7.18
C ASP A 671 -42.39 4.40 -7.24
N PRO A 672 -41.67 4.40 -6.10
CA PRO A 672 -40.34 5.00 -6.01
C PRO A 672 -39.31 4.31 -6.92
N GLU A 673 -39.37 2.97 -7.00
CA GLU A 673 -38.48 2.17 -7.85
C GLU A 673 -38.71 2.49 -9.34
N GLY A 674 -39.96 2.69 -9.75
CA GLY A 674 -40.28 3.09 -11.13
C GLY A 674 -39.78 4.50 -11.49
N VAL A 675 -39.81 5.45 -10.55
CA VAL A 675 -39.24 6.80 -10.77
C VAL A 675 -37.71 6.73 -10.81
N GLU A 676 -37.09 5.94 -9.95
CA GLU A 676 -35.65 5.71 -9.93
C GLU A 676 -35.17 5.07 -11.24
N ALA A 677 -35.84 4.01 -11.69
CA ALA A 677 -35.52 3.35 -12.95
C ALA A 677 -35.69 4.29 -14.16
N LEU A 678 -36.71 5.16 -14.18
CA LEU A 678 -36.89 6.15 -15.25
C LEU A 678 -35.67 7.08 -15.38
N ILE A 679 -35.08 7.51 -14.26
CA ILE A 679 -34.03 8.52 -14.24
C ILE A 679 -32.63 7.90 -14.27
N ALA A 680 -32.37 6.92 -13.42
CA ALA A 680 -31.04 6.43 -13.07
C ALA A 680 -30.78 4.96 -13.45
N ALA A 681 -31.70 4.27 -14.15
CA ALA A 681 -31.43 2.91 -14.60
C ALA A 681 -30.12 2.83 -15.41
N TYR A 682 -29.27 1.88 -15.05
CA TYR A 682 -28.01 1.63 -15.71
C TYR A 682 -27.76 0.12 -15.68
N ASP A 683 -27.97 -0.51 -16.82
CA ASP A 683 -27.64 -1.92 -17.06
C ASP A 683 -26.93 -2.00 -18.41
N ALA A 684 -25.60 -2.09 -18.34
CA ALA A 684 -24.74 -2.21 -19.50
C ALA A 684 -24.34 -3.68 -19.67
N SER A 685 -24.60 -4.24 -20.86
CA SER A 685 -23.91 -5.43 -21.31
C SER A 685 -22.62 -4.99 -21.99
N SER A 686 -21.53 -5.72 -21.78
CA SER A 686 -20.44 -5.65 -22.75
C SER A 686 -21.01 -6.09 -24.10
N ALA A 687 -20.73 -5.32 -25.15
CA ALA A 687 -20.98 -5.79 -26.50
C ALA A 687 -20.19 -7.09 -26.67
N ALA A 688 -20.83 -8.12 -27.21
CA ALA A 688 -20.14 -9.37 -27.52
C ALA A 688 -18.93 -9.01 -28.40
N ALA A 689 -17.74 -9.36 -27.94
CA ALA A 689 -16.53 -9.17 -28.71
C ALA A 689 -16.73 -9.81 -30.09
N GLU A 690 -16.67 -9.00 -31.15
CA GLU A 690 -16.64 -9.54 -32.51
C GLU A 690 -15.20 -9.88 -32.85
N GLU A 691 -14.95 -11.18 -32.98
CA GLU A 691 -13.68 -11.72 -33.43
C GLU A 691 -13.52 -11.44 -34.92
N ILE A 692 -12.81 -10.36 -35.28
CA ILE A 692 -12.60 -9.96 -36.67
C ILE A 692 -11.47 -10.75 -37.35
N ALA A 693 -10.63 -11.41 -36.54
CA ALA A 693 -9.68 -12.45 -36.90
C ALA A 693 -9.48 -13.36 -35.67
N PRO A 694 -9.07 -14.63 -35.82
CA PRO A 694 -8.89 -15.54 -34.68
C PRO A 694 -8.07 -14.89 -33.57
N GLY A 695 -8.64 -14.68 -32.38
CA GLY A 695 -7.97 -14.05 -31.24
C GLY A 695 -8.02 -12.51 -31.17
N VAL A 696 -8.26 -11.82 -32.29
CA VAL A 696 -8.49 -10.37 -32.27
C VAL A 696 -9.94 -10.10 -31.92
N THR A 697 -10.24 -10.14 -30.62
CA THR A 697 -11.47 -9.62 -30.04
C THR A 697 -11.35 -8.12 -29.89
N VAL A 698 -11.67 -7.38 -30.95
CA VAL A 698 -11.90 -5.95 -30.74
C VAL A 698 -13.23 -5.86 -30.01
N SER A 699 -13.25 -5.26 -28.82
CA SER A 699 -14.48 -4.66 -28.30
C SER A 699 -14.80 -3.44 -29.18
N SER A 700 -15.10 -3.69 -30.46
CA SER A 700 -15.63 -2.72 -31.40
C SER A 700 -17.15 -2.77 -31.33
N GLY A 701 -17.66 -2.70 -30.12
CA GLY A 701 -19.08 -2.53 -29.90
C GLY A 701 -19.26 -1.31 -29.04
N ASP A 702 -20.00 -0.34 -29.57
CA ASP A 702 -20.67 0.65 -28.71
C ASP A 702 -21.29 -0.11 -27.53
N LEU A 703 -21.12 0.40 -26.30
CA LEU A 703 -21.71 -0.21 -25.10
C LEU A 703 -23.18 -0.58 -25.37
N GLU A 704 -23.53 -1.86 -25.32
CA GLU A 704 -24.91 -2.30 -25.52
C GLU A 704 -25.65 -2.18 -24.18
N PHE A 705 -26.50 -1.16 -24.06
CA PHE A 705 -27.28 -0.94 -22.85
C PHE A 705 -28.54 -1.81 -22.85
N ASN A 706 -28.62 -2.74 -21.90
CA ASN A 706 -29.81 -3.54 -21.63
C ASN A 706 -30.94 -2.66 -21.09
N SER A 707 -30.63 -1.68 -20.25
CA SER A 707 -31.58 -0.68 -19.72
C SER A 707 -30.86 0.63 -19.41
N LEU A 708 -31.46 1.76 -19.82
CA LEU A 708 -30.89 3.08 -19.62
C LEU A 708 -31.96 4.12 -19.24
N GLY A 709 -31.77 4.72 -18.08
CA GLY A 709 -32.55 5.84 -17.57
C GLY A 709 -32.27 7.13 -18.36
N ILE A 710 -33.17 8.10 -18.23
CA ILE A 710 -33.08 9.37 -18.95
C ILE A 710 -31.85 10.17 -18.53
N GLY A 711 -31.42 10.08 -17.26
CA GLY A 711 -30.18 10.71 -16.80
C GLY A 711 -28.95 10.18 -17.53
N ASN A 712 -28.81 8.86 -17.62
CA ASN A 712 -27.70 8.22 -18.34
C ASN A 712 -27.79 8.42 -19.87
N LEU A 713 -29.00 8.51 -20.43
CA LEU A 713 -29.18 8.92 -21.83
C LEU A 713 -28.70 10.36 -22.09
N PHE A 714 -28.87 11.25 -21.11
CA PHE A 714 -28.30 12.60 -21.18
C PHE A 714 -26.79 12.57 -21.06
N ASP A 715 -26.25 11.77 -20.14
CA ASP A 715 -24.81 11.64 -19.91
C ASP A 715 -24.08 11.15 -21.17
N ASN A 716 -24.51 10.04 -21.76
CA ASN A 716 -23.95 9.52 -23.01
C ASN A 716 -24.06 10.52 -24.16
N MET A 717 -25.21 11.19 -24.30
CA MET A 717 -25.38 12.20 -25.34
C MET A 717 -24.47 13.42 -25.10
N LEU A 718 -24.25 13.81 -23.85
CA LEU A 718 -23.34 14.90 -23.52
C LEU A 718 -21.89 14.49 -23.80
N ASP A 719 -21.48 13.28 -23.42
CA ASP A 719 -20.15 12.76 -23.74
C ASP A 719 -19.90 12.74 -25.26
N ASP A 720 -20.83 12.21 -26.06
CA ASP A 720 -20.75 12.26 -27.54
C ASP A 720 -20.58 13.69 -28.10
N LEU A 721 -21.14 14.69 -27.41
CA LEU A 721 -21.03 16.09 -27.83
C LEU A 721 -19.73 16.75 -27.33
N THR A 722 -19.26 16.42 -26.12
CA THR A 722 -18.18 17.12 -25.42
C THR A 722 -16.86 16.35 -25.35
N ASN A 723 -16.81 15.10 -25.81
CA ASN A 723 -15.62 14.25 -25.78
C ASN A 723 -14.41 14.98 -26.41
N SER A 724 -13.28 14.99 -25.70
CA SER A 724 -12.10 15.77 -26.04
C SER A 724 -11.35 15.30 -27.30
N ILE A 725 -11.68 14.11 -27.82
CA ILE A 725 -11.00 13.53 -28.98
C ILE A 725 -11.91 13.59 -30.22
N GLY A 726 -13.16 13.12 -30.08
CA GLY A 726 -14.08 12.95 -31.21
C GLY A 726 -15.41 13.69 -31.09
N GLY A 727 -15.60 14.46 -30.02
CA GLY A 727 -16.86 15.13 -29.73
C GLY A 727 -17.27 16.12 -30.81
N VAL A 728 -18.58 16.26 -31.03
CA VAL A 728 -19.13 17.19 -32.04
C VAL A 728 -18.69 18.65 -31.79
N LEU A 729 -18.52 19.04 -30.53
CA LEU A 729 -18.04 20.38 -30.18
C LEU A 729 -16.54 20.53 -30.41
N THR A 730 -15.73 19.52 -30.04
CA THR A 730 -14.28 19.48 -30.28
C THR A 730 -13.99 19.61 -31.78
N LEU A 731 -14.65 18.80 -32.61
CA LEU A 731 -14.50 18.87 -34.07
C LEU A 731 -14.93 20.22 -34.65
N ALA A 732 -15.90 20.88 -34.04
CA ALA A 732 -16.31 22.22 -34.46
C ALA A 732 -15.27 23.27 -34.05
N ASP A 733 -14.66 23.14 -32.86
CA ASP A 733 -13.61 24.02 -32.37
C ASP A 733 -12.34 23.89 -33.20
N ASP A 734 -11.86 22.67 -33.44
CA ASP A 734 -10.73 22.36 -34.32
C ASP A 734 -10.93 22.98 -35.72
N ALA A 735 -12.14 22.86 -36.27
CA ALA A 735 -12.47 23.46 -37.57
C ALA A 735 -12.45 25.00 -37.54
N PHE A 736 -12.74 25.63 -36.41
CA PHE A 736 -12.58 27.07 -36.23
C PHE A 736 -11.10 27.46 -36.05
N GLU A 737 -10.32 26.69 -35.29
CA GLU A 737 -8.88 26.90 -35.13
C GLU A 737 -8.13 26.77 -36.45
N ASP A 738 -8.35 25.70 -37.22
CA ASP A 738 -7.80 25.50 -38.57
C ASP A 738 -8.09 26.68 -39.49
N ARG A 739 -9.30 27.24 -39.38
CA ARG A 739 -9.72 28.40 -40.18
C ARG A 739 -9.02 29.68 -39.72
N ILE A 740 -8.79 29.85 -38.42
CA ILE A 740 -8.05 30.97 -37.86
C ILE A 740 -6.59 30.89 -38.32
N ASP A 741 -5.96 29.73 -38.24
CA ASP A 741 -4.58 29.52 -38.66
C ASP A 741 -4.39 29.78 -40.16
N LEU A 742 -5.29 29.25 -41.00
CA LEU A 742 -5.28 29.57 -42.42
C LEU A 742 -5.42 31.08 -42.70
N LEU A 743 -6.22 31.79 -41.89
CA LEU A 743 -6.36 33.24 -42.03
C LEU A 743 -5.10 33.99 -41.57
N ASN A 744 -4.46 33.55 -40.48
CA ASN A 744 -3.20 34.10 -39.98
C ASN A 744 -2.07 33.90 -40.99
N ASP A 745 -1.92 32.70 -41.53
CA ASP A 745 -0.94 32.40 -42.60
C ASP A 745 -1.12 33.32 -43.82
N ARG A 746 -2.37 33.60 -44.17
CA ARG A 746 -2.69 34.53 -45.26
C ARG A 746 -2.33 35.97 -44.91
N ILE A 747 -2.55 36.40 -43.67
CA ILE A 747 -2.16 37.72 -43.18
C ILE A 747 -0.64 37.86 -43.23
N ASP A 748 0.12 36.88 -42.73
CA ASP A 748 1.58 36.89 -42.75
C ASP A 748 2.14 36.94 -44.17
N ALA A 749 1.57 36.15 -45.08
CA ALA A 749 1.93 36.20 -46.50
C ALA A 749 1.63 37.56 -47.14
N PHE A 750 0.57 38.25 -46.71
CA PHE A 750 0.28 39.61 -47.14
C PHE A 750 1.28 40.61 -46.57
N ASP A 751 1.65 40.49 -45.30
CA ASP A 751 2.61 41.38 -44.64
C ASP A 751 4.00 41.29 -45.28
N VAL A 752 4.48 40.08 -45.59
CA VAL A 752 5.74 39.89 -46.34
C VAL A 752 5.69 40.57 -47.71
N ARG A 753 4.55 40.49 -48.42
CA ARG A 753 4.37 41.14 -49.72
C ARG A 753 4.33 42.66 -49.61
N LEU A 754 3.66 43.18 -48.57
CA LEU A 754 3.58 44.61 -48.30
C LEU A 754 4.97 45.18 -47.95
N GLU A 755 5.75 44.45 -47.16
CA GLU A 755 7.13 44.83 -46.79
C GLU A 755 8.06 44.82 -48.02
N ALA A 756 8.02 43.76 -48.84
CA ALA A 756 8.80 43.72 -50.09
C ALA A 756 8.41 44.85 -51.05
N ARG A 757 7.11 45.20 -51.12
CA ARG A 757 6.64 46.33 -51.93
C ARG A 757 7.17 47.66 -51.38
N ARG A 758 7.19 47.82 -50.06
CA ARG A 758 7.77 48.98 -49.37
C ARG A 758 9.26 49.12 -49.69
N ASP A 759 10.04 48.05 -49.62
CA ASP A 759 11.49 48.06 -49.93
C ASP A 759 11.79 48.41 -51.38
N ILE A 760 10.98 47.91 -52.32
CA ILE A 760 11.11 48.29 -53.74
C ILE A 760 10.85 49.78 -53.91
N LEU A 761 9.77 50.30 -53.32
CA LEU A 761 9.42 51.71 -53.39
C LEU A 761 10.49 52.60 -52.72
N GLN A 762 11.06 52.17 -51.60
CA GLN A 762 12.17 52.88 -50.95
C GLN A 762 13.42 52.95 -51.85
N ARG A 763 13.82 51.84 -52.48
CA ARG A 763 14.95 51.83 -53.42
C ARG A 763 14.71 52.68 -54.66
N GLU A 764 13.50 52.63 -55.22
CA GLU A 764 13.10 53.51 -56.33
C GLU A 764 13.22 54.97 -55.90
N PHE A 765 12.75 55.32 -54.70
CA PHE A 765 12.85 56.68 -54.16
C PHE A 765 14.30 57.13 -53.95
N THR A 766 15.15 56.31 -53.33
CA THR A 766 16.59 56.63 -53.15
C THR A 766 17.32 56.77 -54.50
N THR A 767 16.97 55.93 -55.49
CA THR A 767 17.53 56.04 -56.84
C THR A 767 17.09 57.33 -57.51
N MET A 768 15.81 57.68 -57.41
CA MET A 768 15.29 58.96 -57.90
C MET A 768 15.98 60.14 -57.23
N GLU A 769 16.19 60.11 -55.91
CA GLU A 769 16.96 61.15 -55.19
C GLU A 769 18.41 61.25 -55.67
N THR A 770 19.08 60.11 -55.90
CA THR A 770 20.47 60.09 -56.39
C THR A 770 20.57 60.64 -57.81
N VAL A 771 19.65 60.26 -58.69
CA VAL A 771 19.56 60.79 -60.07
C VAL A 771 19.26 62.29 -60.04
N LEU A 772 18.35 62.74 -59.18
CA LEU A 772 18.08 64.17 -58.99
C LEU A 772 19.30 64.92 -58.47
N ALA A 773 20.03 64.37 -57.50
CA ALA A 773 21.27 64.95 -56.98
C ALA A 773 22.36 65.02 -58.07
N GLN A 774 22.51 63.98 -58.90
CA GLN A 774 23.41 63.99 -60.05
C GLN A 774 23.00 65.03 -61.08
N LEU A 775 21.71 65.13 -61.43
CA LEU A 775 21.19 66.13 -62.36
C LEU A 775 21.38 67.55 -61.82
N GLN A 776 21.17 67.78 -60.52
CA GLN A 776 21.47 69.05 -59.87
C GLN A 776 22.98 69.35 -59.92
N SER A 777 23.85 68.36 -59.69
CA SER A 777 25.31 68.54 -59.80
C SER A 777 25.74 68.85 -61.24
N GLN A 778 25.13 68.20 -62.24
CA GLN A 778 25.37 68.45 -63.65
C GLN A 778 24.85 69.84 -64.05
N SER A 779 23.68 70.24 -63.57
CA SER A 779 23.14 71.59 -63.75
C SER A 779 24.08 72.64 -63.16
N ASN A 780 24.62 72.42 -61.95
CA ASN A 780 25.61 73.29 -61.33
C ASN A 780 26.93 73.33 -62.10
N ALA A 781 27.42 72.18 -62.59
CA ALA A 781 28.62 72.10 -63.43
C ALA A 781 28.44 72.84 -64.76
N LEU A 782 27.29 72.66 -65.43
CA LEU A 782 26.92 73.42 -66.62
C LEU A 782 26.82 74.92 -66.32
N GLY A 783 26.20 75.30 -65.21
CA GLY A 783 26.16 76.68 -64.73
C GLY A 783 27.57 77.28 -64.54
N SER A 784 28.50 76.50 -63.97
CA SER A 784 29.89 76.92 -63.80
C SER A 784 30.66 77.02 -65.13
N LEU A 785 30.39 76.14 -66.10
CA LEU A 785 30.95 76.20 -67.44
C LEU A 785 30.43 77.43 -68.20
N PHE A 786 29.13 77.72 -68.11
CA PHE A 786 28.56 78.95 -68.67
C PHE A 786 29.12 80.21 -67.99
N SER A 787 29.36 80.18 -66.67
CA SER A 787 30.03 81.27 -65.97
C SER A 787 31.48 81.45 -66.43
N ASN A 788 32.25 80.37 -66.56
CA ASN A 788 33.63 80.41 -67.04
C ASN A 788 33.74 80.79 -68.53
N LEU A 789 32.80 80.38 -69.37
CA LEU A 789 32.71 80.81 -70.77
C LEU A 789 32.28 82.29 -70.88
N SER A 790 31.41 82.76 -70.00
CA SER A 790 31.06 84.18 -69.89
C SER A 790 32.27 85.03 -69.45
N LEU A 791 33.07 84.54 -68.50
CA LEU A 791 34.34 85.16 -68.10
C LEU A 791 35.42 85.09 -69.20
N ALA A 792 35.49 83.99 -69.97
CA ALA A 792 36.39 83.88 -71.11
C ALA A 792 35.94 84.80 -72.27
N ALA A 793 34.64 84.94 -72.51
CA ALA A 793 34.08 85.87 -73.50
C ALA A 793 34.27 87.34 -73.08
N SER A 794 34.25 87.65 -71.78
CA SER A 794 34.56 88.99 -71.29
C SER A 794 36.06 89.31 -71.40
N GLN A 795 36.96 88.34 -71.20
CA GLN A 795 38.39 88.55 -71.45
C GLN A 795 38.76 88.57 -72.94
N ALA A 796 38.01 87.90 -73.81
CA ALA A 796 38.19 87.97 -75.26
C ALA A 796 37.67 89.27 -75.90
N SER A 797 36.84 90.06 -75.20
CA SER A 797 36.40 91.39 -75.66
C SER A 797 37.30 92.54 -75.18
N ALA A 798 38.41 92.23 -74.49
CA ALA A 798 39.40 93.20 -74.02
C ALA A 798 40.78 93.07 -74.72
N PHE A 799 40.83 92.42 -75.90
CA PHE A 799 42.01 92.38 -76.78
C PHE A 799 41.69 92.82 -78.20
#